data_AF-A0A6N7UR45-F1
#
_entry.id   AF-A0A6N7UR45-F1
#
_cell.length_a   1.000
_cell.length_b   1.000
_cell.length_c   1.000
_cell.angle_alpha   90.00
_cell.angle_beta   90.00
_cell.angle_gamma   90.00
#
_symmetry.space_group_name_H-M   'P 1'
#
loop_
_entity.id
_entity.type
_entity.pdbx_description
1 polymer ?
#
loop_
_entity_poly.entity_id
_entity_poly.type
_entity_poly.pdbx_seq_one_letter_code
_entity_poly.pdbx_strand_id
1 'polypeptide(L)'
;MKKGNWKKRGMAIILVAAVAAGAVHIPTVYAEDSDLQSRDAEASEQDAPGLMEGIDLREVTVENEPKAMAAETVPQQTDVVNTESETGIVKVHMVTSTQSTNAFILECDGHFAVVDSGEDKDYPQNPRWGVTIGQGIEEKVIAYMHRLGVTEDNFDYYIGTHAHSDHIGSADEIIREFRPKTVITPKYQDEFLFSEAGCFDNLYVYERMLDAAKEVGAEILLNTPTDPYEVPLGSARIRIFNGAREIKPGSLYDVNEISLGVKITGSNGRAAFIGGDINDIWGVESRLKNEIGTVDVCSMNHHGVPGSNTYEYVKALHPRIILAPIATPAYASAENDPQDPWHSAYEGILELLKEGTRVVAAGDMASDFAITVHLDDTLKNNIPDDLEGSLIGVDRNLARMFQVNLKGGYLKETIRDGYWMNVQGGWRYRFQGRFLAQGFEEINGILYYFHPNGYMATGWILDSGKWYYANEDGSLATFKWVNSGGKWYYLGADHIMLTNAVTDDGYYVDGNGVWIQTGKWIKDGIGWWYRYPNGSWPQDCIALIGGERYSFDARGYMQTGWIKRGESWYYAESSGALRKSQWLFYRGVWYYLKADGRMAVSEMTPDGYKVDEEGRYMEIQGDKWVKDTVGWWYRYADGSWPSNKFVTIEGKVYYFSEEGYRQSGWIKVGEDWYYAETDGSIVFSKWIPYKGTWYYLLPDGKMMKPYRKK
;
A
#
# COMPACT_ATOMS: atom_id res chain seq x y z
N MET A 1 56.28 33.81 30.96
CA MET A 1 55.45 34.75 31.76
C MET A 1 54.01 34.21 31.82
N LYS A 2 53.15 34.67 32.74
CA LYS A 2 51.85 34.02 33.10
C LYS A 2 50.63 34.44 32.23
N LYS A 3 49.56 33.62 32.33
CA LYS A 3 48.15 33.77 31.85
C LYS A 3 47.96 33.41 30.37
N GLY A 4 46.96 32.64 29.91
CA GLY A 4 45.80 31.93 30.52
C GLY A 4 44.67 31.82 29.46
N ASN A 5 43.69 30.92 29.45
CA ASN A 5 43.22 29.79 30.29
C ASN A 5 42.19 28.96 29.44
N TRP A 6 41.70 27.77 29.87
CA TRP A 6 40.34 27.15 29.62
C TRP A 6 40.35 25.64 30.02
N LYS A 7 39.21 25.10 30.53
CA LYS A 7 39.02 23.69 30.97
C LYS A 7 37.97 23.00 30.06
N LYS A 8 37.99 21.70 29.66
CA LYS A 8 38.34 20.36 30.22
C LYS A 8 37.14 19.59 30.82
N ARG A 9 36.76 18.46 30.21
CA ARG A 9 36.65 17.10 30.81
C ARG A 9 36.28 16.02 29.77
N GLY A 10 36.60 14.76 30.05
CA GLY A 10 36.42 13.59 29.17
C GLY A 10 36.32 12.26 29.94
N MET A 11 36.23 11.16 29.19
CA MET A 11 35.85 9.78 29.56
C MET A 11 36.56 9.11 30.76
N ALA A 12 35.88 8.12 31.34
CA ALA A 12 36.47 6.86 31.84
C ALA A 12 35.45 5.70 31.83
N ILE A 13 35.92 4.47 31.65
CA ILE A 13 35.16 3.20 31.68
C ILE A 13 35.45 2.48 33.02
N ILE A 14 34.51 1.69 33.56
CA ILE A 14 34.75 0.49 34.40
C ILE A 14 33.46 -0.35 34.48
N LEU A 15 33.62 -1.67 34.59
CA LEU A 15 32.54 -2.67 34.68
C LEU A 15 32.95 -3.71 35.75
N VAL A 16 32.15 -3.88 36.82
CA VAL A 16 32.26 -4.95 37.84
C VAL A 16 30.86 -5.31 38.35
N ALA A 17 30.62 -6.60 38.63
CA ALA A 17 29.31 -7.17 38.99
C ALA A 17 29.16 -7.51 40.50
N ALA A 18 28.04 -8.16 40.85
CA ALA A 18 27.61 -8.70 42.17
C ALA A 18 26.90 -7.70 43.13
N VAL A 19 25.86 -8.05 43.92
CA VAL A 19 25.12 -9.33 44.08
C VAL A 19 23.72 -9.11 44.73
N ALA A 20 22.77 -10.01 44.41
CA ALA A 20 21.52 -10.42 45.11
C ALA A 20 20.53 -9.41 45.76
N ALA A 21 19.25 -9.57 45.41
CA ALA A 21 18.14 -9.78 46.35
C ALA A 21 17.03 -10.57 45.65
N GLY A 22 16.27 -11.41 46.37
CA GLY A 22 15.22 -12.27 45.80
C GLY A 22 13.88 -12.14 46.51
N ALA A 23 12.83 -12.61 45.83
CA ALA A 23 11.47 -12.93 46.31
C ALA A 23 10.66 -11.81 47.02
N VAL A 24 9.43 -11.56 46.54
CA VAL A 24 8.18 -12.08 47.13
C VAL A 24 6.95 -11.51 46.39
N HIS A 25 6.10 -12.42 45.93
CA HIS A 25 4.62 -12.40 45.84
C HIS A 25 3.83 -11.07 45.96
N ILE A 26 2.89 -10.86 45.04
CA ILE A 26 1.74 -9.94 45.19
C ILE A 26 0.45 -10.73 44.91
N PRO A 27 -0.46 -10.88 45.89
CA PRO A 27 -1.83 -11.34 45.64
C PRO A 27 -2.76 -10.16 45.38
N THR A 28 -3.66 -10.28 44.41
CA THR A 28 -4.81 -9.38 44.24
C THR A 28 -5.98 -9.82 45.12
N VAL A 29 -6.56 -8.87 45.86
CA VAL A 29 -7.68 -9.10 46.78
C VAL A 29 -8.88 -8.30 46.30
N TYR A 30 -10.05 -8.94 46.24
CA TYR A 30 -11.33 -8.29 45.94
C TYR A 30 -11.75 -7.33 47.07
N ALA A 31 -12.50 -6.29 46.72
CA ALA A 31 -13.28 -5.52 47.67
C ALA A 31 -14.67 -5.21 47.09
N GLU A 32 -15.69 -5.83 47.67
CA GLU A 32 -17.06 -5.34 47.61
C GLU A 32 -17.22 -4.24 48.69
N ASP A 33 -18.07 -3.24 48.46
CA ASP A 33 -19.31 -3.12 49.25
C ASP A 33 -20.28 -2.07 48.68
N SER A 34 -21.56 -2.45 48.77
CA SER A 34 -22.85 -1.74 48.92
C SER A 34 -22.94 -0.19 48.94
N ASP A 35 -24.09 0.46 48.69
CA ASP A 35 -25.47 0.06 49.02
C ASP A 35 -26.56 0.89 48.26
N LEU A 36 -27.83 0.49 48.46
CA LEU A 36 -29.12 1.22 48.30
C LEU A 36 -30.00 1.03 47.04
N GLN A 37 -30.92 0.08 47.22
CA GLN A 37 -32.39 0.23 47.14
C GLN A 37 -33.16 -0.18 45.87
N SER A 38 -34.07 -1.13 46.11
CA SER A 38 -35.10 -1.66 45.24
C SER A 38 -36.34 -0.77 45.13
N ARG A 39 -36.98 -0.81 43.95
CA ARG A 39 -38.43 -0.57 43.79
C ARG A 39 -38.97 -1.47 42.69
N ASP A 40 -39.98 -2.27 43.00
CA ASP A 40 -40.69 -3.10 42.04
C ASP A 40 -41.53 -2.26 41.05
N ALA A 41 -41.66 -2.75 39.82
CA ALA A 41 -42.76 -2.45 38.92
C ALA A 41 -42.91 -3.59 37.89
N GLU A 42 -44.13 -4.13 37.76
CA GLU A 42 -44.46 -5.22 36.83
C GLU A 42 -44.65 -4.74 35.38
N ALA A 43 -44.41 -5.67 34.44
CA ALA A 43 -45.02 -5.80 33.12
C ALA A 43 -44.98 -4.64 32.10
N SER A 44 -44.30 -4.90 30.97
CA SER A 44 -45.00 -5.01 29.66
C SER A 44 -44.06 -5.59 28.58
N GLU A 45 -44.58 -6.52 27.78
CA GLU A 45 -43.97 -6.91 26.50
C GLU A 45 -44.10 -5.76 25.49
N GLN A 46 -43.03 -5.42 24.74
CA GLN A 46 -43.09 -5.19 23.29
C GLN A 46 -41.72 -4.87 22.65
N ASP A 47 -41.62 -5.21 21.37
CA ASP A 47 -40.72 -4.68 20.35
C ASP A 47 -39.20 -4.97 20.41
N ALA A 48 -38.86 -6.23 20.11
CA ALA A 48 -37.66 -6.56 19.34
C ALA A 48 -38.09 -6.97 17.90
N PRO A 49 -37.65 -6.28 16.83
CA PRO A 49 -38.01 -6.65 15.45
C PRO A 49 -37.29 -7.95 15.03
N GLY A 50 -38.07 -8.90 14.51
CA GLY A 50 -37.62 -10.29 14.34
C GLY A 50 -36.66 -10.56 13.18
N LEU A 51 -35.82 -11.58 13.39
CA LEU A 51 -35.18 -12.34 12.31
C LEU A 51 -36.26 -13.11 11.54
N MET A 52 -36.32 -12.92 10.22
CA MET A 52 -37.19 -13.72 9.36
C MET A 52 -36.60 -15.12 9.16
N GLU A 53 -37.34 -16.14 9.61
CA GLU A 53 -37.31 -17.45 8.98
C GLU A 53 -37.93 -17.37 7.56
N GLY A 54 -37.51 -18.27 6.67
CA GLY A 54 -38.28 -18.64 5.48
C GLY A 54 -37.68 -18.27 4.12
N ILE A 55 -36.75 -19.10 3.64
CA ILE A 55 -36.69 -19.42 2.20
C ILE A 55 -36.78 -20.94 2.03
N ASP A 56 -37.75 -21.34 1.21
CA ASP A 56 -38.19 -22.69 0.88
C ASP A 56 -37.16 -23.37 -0.06
N LEU A 57 -36.40 -24.34 0.44
CA LEU A 57 -35.52 -25.19 -0.38
C LEU A 57 -36.35 -26.23 -1.14
N ARG A 58 -37.00 -25.78 -2.23
CA ARG A 58 -37.62 -26.70 -3.18
C ARG A 58 -36.58 -27.38 -4.03
N GLU A 59 -36.74 -28.70 -4.15
CA GLU A 59 -36.04 -29.55 -5.09
C GLU A 59 -36.09 -28.97 -6.50
N VAL A 60 -34.92 -28.70 -7.08
CA VAL A 60 -34.78 -28.59 -8.54
C VAL A 60 -34.21 -29.92 -9.02
N THR A 61 -35.09 -30.86 -9.34
CA THR A 61 -34.74 -32.07 -10.07
C THR A 61 -34.24 -31.68 -11.47
N VAL A 62 -32.92 -31.75 -11.69
CA VAL A 62 -32.36 -31.74 -13.04
C VAL A 62 -32.18 -33.19 -13.48
N GLU A 63 -33.14 -33.70 -14.25
CA GLU A 63 -32.95 -34.93 -15.00
C GLU A 63 -31.81 -34.75 -15.99
N ASN A 64 -30.72 -35.50 -15.81
CA ASN A 64 -29.75 -35.78 -16.86
C ASN A 64 -29.38 -37.25 -16.78
N GLU A 65 -29.91 -38.05 -17.71
CA GLU A 65 -29.58 -39.47 -17.84
C GLU A 65 -28.07 -39.66 -18.09
N PRO A 66 -27.46 -40.73 -17.54
CA PRO A 66 -26.07 -41.05 -17.83
C PRO A 66 -25.94 -41.55 -19.28
N LYS A 67 -25.50 -40.67 -20.19
CA LYS A 67 -25.03 -41.11 -21.51
C LYS A 67 -23.76 -41.95 -21.33
N ALA A 68 -23.87 -43.23 -21.64
CA ALA A 68 -22.74 -44.15 -21.68
C ALA A 68 -21.63 -43.59 -22.59
N MET A 69 -20.41 -43.49 -22.05
CA MET A 69 -19.24 -43.16 -22.86
C MET A 69 -19.00 -44.28 -23.87
N ALA A 70 -19.10 -43.95 -25.16
CA ALA A 70 -18.55 -44.80 -26.20
C ALA A 70 -17.02 -44.78 -26.09
N ALA A 71 -16.38 -45.94 -26.26
CA ALA A 71 -14.94 -46.05 -26.25
C ALA A 71 -14.35 -45.38 -27.51
N GLU A 72 -13.90 -44.13 -27.39
CA GLU A 72 -13.08 -43.50 -28.42
C GLU A 72 -11.61 -43.93 -28.28
N THR A 73 -11.06 -44.43 -29.38
CA THR A 73 -9.70 -44.95 -29.44
C THR A 73 -8.67 -43.84 -29.33
N VAL A 74 -7.85 -43.89 -28.28
CA VAL A 74 -6.67 -43.03 -28.11
C VAL A 74 -5.74 -43.15 -29.32
N PRO A 75 -5.35 -42.05 -30.00
CA PRO A 75 -4.32 -42.12 -31.02
C PRO A 75 -2.95 -42.36 -30.36
N GLN A 76 -2.31 -43.48 -30.67
CA GLN A 76 -0.90 -43.69 -30.35
C GLN A 76 -0.04 -42.69 -31.15
N GLN A 77 0.38 -41.61 -30.50
CA GLN A 77 1.48 -40.78 -30.99
C GLN A 77 2.75 -41.19 -30.25
N THR A 78 3.58 -41.98 -30.93
CA THR A 78 4.88 -42.44 -30.41
C THR A 78 5.93 -41.36 -30.57
N ASP A 79 5.86 -40.33 -29.73
CA ASP A 79 6.96 -39.38 -29.59
C ASP A 79 8.07 -40.03 -28.76
N VAL A 80 9.23 -40.23 -29.39
CA VAL A 80 10.43 -40.77 -28.74
C VAL A 80 11.03 -39.67 -27.87
N VAL A 81 10.57 -39.62 -26.62
CA VAL A 81 11.12 -38.72 -25.60
C VAL A 81 12.55 -39.16 -25.28
N ASN A 82 13.52 -38.28 -25.54
CA ASN A 82 14.84 -38.39 -24.91
C ASN A 82 14.63 -38.22 -23.40
N THR A 83 14.62 -39.32 -22.66
CA THR A 83 14.58 -39.30 -21.20
C THR A 83 15.94 -38.85 -20.68
N GLU A 84 16.09 -37.55 -20.43
CA GLU A 84 16.99 -37.09 -19.37
C GLU A 84 16.58 -37.83 -18.09
N SER A 85 17.56 -38.33 -17.32
CA SER A 85 17.22 -39.19 -16.18
C SER A 85 16.58 -38.36 -15.07
N GLU A 86 15.31 -38.65 -14.71
CA GLU A 86 14.62 -38.04 -13.56
C GLU A 86 15.27 -38.38 -12.19
N THR A 87 16.38 -39.12 -12.18
CA THR A 87 17.06 -39.62 -10.98
C THR A 87 17.44 -38.47 -10.03
N GLY A 88 16.95 -38.54 -8.79
CA GLY A 88 17.18 -37.55 -7.74
C GLY A 88 16.36 -36.25 -7.86
N ILE A 89 15.44 -36.16 -8.84
CA ILE A 89 14.36 -35.19 -8.81
C ILE A 89 13.29 -35.71 -7.84
N VAL A 90 12.89 -34.84 -6.91
CA VAL A 90 11.78 -35.13 -5.98
C VAL A 90 10.48 -34.67 -6.63
N LYS A 91 9.40 -35.44 -6.50
CA LYS A 91 8.05 -35.00 -6.84
C LYS A 91 7.23 -34.88 -5.56
N VAL A 92 6.55 -33.76 -5.41
CA VAL A 92 5.65 -33.47 -4.28
C VAL A 92 4.23 -33.53 -4.81
N HIS A 93 3.38 -34.32 -4.18
CA HIS A 93 1.99 -34.52 -4.57
C HIS A 93 1.09 -34.16 -3.39
N MET A 94 0.37 -33.04 -3.44
CA MET A 94 -0.69 -32.71 -2.49
C MET A 94 -2.00 -33.29 -3.00
N VAL A 95 -2.58 -34.28 -2.32
CA VAL A 95 -3.89 -34.83 -2.69
C VAL A 95 -4.93 -33.73 -2.53
N THR A 96 -5.74 -33.47 -3.55
CA THR A 96 -6.70 -32.36 -3.51
C THR A 96 -8.00 -32.79 -2.83
N SER A 97 -8.69 -31.86 -2.18
CA SER A 97 -9.90 -32.18 -1.40
C SER A 97 -10.84 -30.98 -1.33
N THR A 98 -12.14 -31.25 -1.16
CA THR A 98 -13.14 -30.27 -0.72
C THR A 98 -13.25 -30.20 0.80
N GLN A 99 -12.35 -30.87 1.52
CA GLN A 99 -12.13 -30.79 2.96
C GLN A 99 -10.78 -30.09 3.22
N SER A 100 -10.66 -29.38 4.34
CA SER A 100 -9.37 -28.86 4.80
C SER A 100 -8.68 -29.99 5.54
N THR A 101 -7.59 -30.51 4.97
CA THR A 101 -6.96 -31.75 5.42
C THR A 101 -5.59 -31.88 4.76
N ASN A 102 -4.61 -32.45 5.47
CA ASN A 102 -3.26 -32.61 4.97
C ASN A 102 -3.02 -34.04 4.46
N ALA A 103 -2.69 -34.16 3.17
CA ALA A 103 -2.30 -35.44 2.56
C ALA A 103 -1.24 -35.23 1.48
N PHE A 104 0.03 -35.51 1.80
CA PHE A 104 1.15 -35.33 0.87
C PHE A 104 1.87 -36.64 0.59
N ILE A 105 2.06 -36.96 -0.69
CA ILE A 105 2.93 -38.05 -1.12
C ILE A 105 4.21 -37.44 -1.71
N LEU A 106 5.36 -37.97 -1.28
CA LEU A 106 6.69 -37.59 -1.75
C LEU A 106 7.27 -38.76 -2.54
N GLU A 107 7.71 -38.52 -3.77
CA GLU A 107 8.37 -39.52 -4.63
C GLU A 107 9.82 -39.08 -4.91
N CYS A 108 10.77 -40.01 -4.82
CA CYS A 108 12.08 -39.86 -5.45
C CYS A 108 12.65 -41.23 -5.85
N ASP A 109 13.15 -41.37 -7.07
CA ASP A 109 13.71 -42.62 -7.62
C ASP A 109 12.79 -43.86 -7.51
N GLY A 110 11.47 -43.65 -7.51
CA GLY A 110 10.47 -44.70 -7.34
C GLY A 110 10.28 -45.18 -5.89
N HIS A 111 10.94 -44.54 -4.92
CA HIS A 111 10.67 -44.67 -3.49
C HIS A 111 9.65 -43.60 -3.04
N PHE A 112 8.79 -43.97 -2.10
CA PHE A 112 7.69 -43.14 -1.64
C PHE A 112 7.70 -42.92 -0.13
N ALA A 113 7.32 -41.71 0.29
CA ALA A 113 6.94 -41.38 1.65
C ALA A 113 5.60 -40.64 1.66
N VAL A 114 4.84 -40.77 2.74
CA VAL A 114 3.61 -40.03 3.00
C VAL A 114 3.85 -39.09 4.17
N VAL A 115 3.44 -37.83 4.05
CA VAL A 115 3.43 -36.82 5.11
C VAL A 115 1.99 -36.40 5.32
N ASP A 116 1.40 -36.95 6.37
CA ASP A 116 -0.05 -36.98 6.61
C ASP A 116 -0.84 -37.67 5.47
N SER A 117 -1.97 -38.28 5.81
CA SER A 117 -2.87 -38.94 4.84
C SER A 117 -4.31 -38.43 4.88
N GLY A 118 -4.61 -37.54 5.80
CA GLY A 118 -5.84 -36.78 5.84
C GLY A 118 -7.01 -37.47 6.54
N GLU A 119 -8.12 -36.76 6.57
CA GLU A 119 -9.36 -37.17 7.24
C GLU A 119 -9.91 -38.49 6.67
N ASP A 120 -10.49 -39.34 7.52
CA ASP A 120 -11.13 -40.60 7.13
C ASP A 120 -12.62 -40.68 7.57
N LYS A 121 -13.30 -41.75 7.16
CA LYS A 121 -14.75 -41.91 7.43
C LYS A 121 -15.08 -42.46 8.80
N ASP A 122 -14.14 -43.05 9.53
CA ASP A 122 -14.39 -43.61 10.85
C ASP A 122 -14.14 -42.59 11.98
N TYR A 123 -14.62 -42.96 13.17
CA TYR A 123 -14.75 -42.06 14.30
C TYR A 123 -15.05 -42.88 15.56
N PRO A 124 -14.67 -42.38 16.75
CA PRO A 124 -14.97 -43.07 18.00
C PRO A 124 -16.49 -43.14 18.25
N GLN A 125 -16.96 -44.28 18.78
CA GLN A 125 -18.40 -44.56 18.98
C GLN A 125 -19.14 -43.48 19.81
N ASN A 126 -18.44 -42.78 20.69
CA ASN A 126 -18.94 -41.63 21.44
C ASN A 126 -18.03 -40.42 21.13
N PRO A 127 -18.23 -39.72 20.00
CA PRO A 127 -17.33 -38.65 19.59
C PRO A 127 -17.43 -37.44 20.52
N ARG A 128 -16.28 -36.80 20.78
CA ARG A 128 -16.23 -35.51 21.46
C ARG A 128 -16.78 -34.42 20.52
N TRP A 129 -17.12 -33.26 21.09
CA TRP A 129 -17.54 -32.11 20.27
C TRP A 129 -16.37 -31.65 19.38
N GLY A 130 -16.65 -31.45 18.08
CA GLY A 130 -15.66 -31.02 17.08
C GLY A 130 -15.17 -32.12 16.13
N VAL A 131 -15.34 -33.40 16.48
CA VAL A 131 -14.93 -34.56 15.67
C VAL A 131 -15.71 -34.63 14.35
N THR A 132 -15.02 -34.89 13.24
CA THR A 132 -15.62 -35.18 11.93
C THR A 132 -16.32 -36.54 11.96
N ILE A 133 -17.47 -36.67 11.27
CA ILE A 133 -18.27 -37.91 11.29
C ILE A 133 -18.58 -38.35 9.85
N GLY A 134 -18.02 -39.48 9.44
CA GLY A 134 -18.41 -40.15 8.20
C GLY A 134 -17.96 -39.47 6.91
N GLN A 135 -16.98 -38.58 6.95
CA GLN A 135 -16.43 -37.85 5.80
C GLN A 135 -14.92 -38.00 5.79
N GLY A 136 -14.36 -38.53 4.70
CA GLY A 136 -12.92 -38.80 4.59
C GLY A 136 -12.43 -38.73 3.15
N ILE A 137 -11.11 -38.79 2.99
CA ILE A 137 -10.41 -38.84 1.70
C ILE A 137 -9.57 -40.10 1.50
N GLU A 138 -9.62 -41.05 2.43
CA GLU A 138 -8.82 -42.27 2.49
C GLU A 138 -8.87 -43.05 1.17
N GLU A 139 -10.06 -43.23 0.58
CA GLU A 139 -10.25 -43.89 -0.72
C GLU A 139 -9.56 -43.15 -1.88
N LYS A 140 -9.51 -41.80 -1.84
CA LYS A 140 -8.85 -40.97 -2.87
C LYS A 140 -7.33 -41.07 -2.75
N VAL A 141 -6.82 -41.06 -1.51
CA VAL A 141 -5.38 -41.22 -1.22
C VAL A 141 -4.91 -42.62 -1.64
N ILE A 142 -5.63 -43.68 -1.24
CA ILE A 142 -5.35 -45.07 -1.65
C ILE A 142 -5.35 -45.20 -3.17
N ALA A 143 -6.40 -44.73 -3.85
CA ALA A 143 -6.49 -44.83 -5.30
C ALA A 143 -5.37 -44.07 -6.02
N TYR A 144 -4.88 -42.96 -5.44
CA TYR A 144 -3.77 -42.20 -6.00
C TYR A 144 -2.41 -42.84 -5.73
N MET A 145 -2.17 -43.41 -4.55
CA MET A 145 -0.96 -44.17 -4.25
C MET A 145 -0.84 -45.41 -5.15
N HIS A 146 -1.92 -46.15 -5.38
CA HIS A 146 -1.97 -47.22 -6.40
C HIS A 146 -1.64 -46.71 -7.81
N ARG A 147 -2.14 -45.52 -8.18
CA ARG A 147 -1.84 -44.89 -9.48
C ARG A 147 -0.38 -44.46 -9.63
N LEU A 148 0.30 -44.10 -8.55
CA LEU A 148 1.73 -43.80 -8.54
C LEU A 148 2.61 -45.08 -8.52
N GLY A 149 2.04 -46.25 -8.25
CA GLY A 149 2.78 -47.51 -8.15
C GLY A 149 3.46 -47.71 -6.79
N VAL A 150 2.81 -47.23 -5.71
CA VAL A 150 3.23 -47.52 -4.33
C VAL A 150 2.93 -48.99 -3.98
N THR A 151 3.87 -49.63 -3.29
CA THR A 151 3.88 -51.04 -2.87
C THR A 151 4.66 -51.17 -1.56
N GLU A 152 4.54 -52.31 -0.86
CA GLU A 152 5.33 -52.64 0.35
C GLU A 152 6.86 -52.54 0.11
N ASP A 153 7.34 -52.85 -1.10
CA ASP A 153 8.77 -52.82 -1.42
C ASP A 153 9.34 -51.39 -1.53
N ASN A 154 8.52 -50.39 -1.86
CA ASN A 154 8.95 -49.01 -2.13
C ASN A 154 8.27 -47.93 -1.28
N PHE A 155 7.35 -48.27 -0.38
CA PHE A 155 6.83 -47.36 0.64
C PHE A 155 7.75 -47.35 1.86
N ASP A 156 8.64 -46.34 1.93
CA ASP A 156 9.66 -46.30 2.97
C ASP A 156 9.13 -45.71 4.28
N TYR A 157 8.38 -44.60 4.22
CA TYR A 157 7.97 -43.85 5.42
C TYR A 157 6.51 -43.40 5.38
N TYR A 158 5.76 -43.72 6.42
CA TYR A 158 4.58 -42.93 6.82
C TYR A 158 5.02 -41.93 7.90
N ILE A 159 4.77 -40.64 7.69
CA ILE A 159 5.11 -39.57 8.63
C ILE A 159 3.83 -38.85 9.04
N GLY A 160 3.31 -39.15 10.23
CA GLY A 160 2.20 -38.41 10.82
C GLY A 160 2.75 -37.20 11.58
N THR A 161 2.38 -35.98 11.17
CA THR A 161 2.95 -34.76 11.75
C THR A 161 2.48 -34.54 13.18
N HIS A 162 1.22 -34.83 13.49
CA HIS A 162 0.63 -34.79 14.82
C HIS A 162 -0.70 -35.56 14.84
N ALA A 163 -1.37 -35.60 16.00
CA ALA A 163 -2.55 -36.44 16.23
C ALA A 163 -3.89 -35.70 16.02
N HIS A 164 -4.11 -35.06 14.87
CA HIS A 164 -5.45 -34.65 14.43
C HIS A 164 -5.97 -35.59 13.33
N SER A 165 -7.29 -35.79 13.27
CA SER A 165 -7.93 -36.73 12.35
C SER A 165 -7.78 -36.28 10.89
N ASP A 166 -7.87 -34.98 10.60
CA ASP A 166 -7.63 -34.42 9.26
C ASP A 166 -6.16 -34.46 8.81
N HIS A 167 -5.27 -35.07 9.60
CA HIS A 167 -3.88 -35.39 9.27
C HIS A 167 -3.60 -36.89 9.27
N ILE A 168 -3.99 -37.60 10.33
CA ILE A 168 -3.66 -39.03 10.54
C ILE A 168 -4.88 -39.95 10.68
N GLY A 169 -6.09 -39.50 10.38
CA GLY A 169 -7.29 -40.34 10.36
C GLY A 169 -7.12 -41.51 9.40
N SER A 170 -6.81 -41.22 8.13
CA SER A 170 -6.58 -42.23 7.08
C SER A 170 -5.32 -43.09 7.30
N ALA A 171 -4.56 -42.88 8.39
CA ALA A 171 -3.26 -43.49 8.56
C ALA A 171 -3.34 -45.01 8.60
N ASP A 172 -4.34 -45.56 9.28
CA ASP A 172 -4.40 -47.01 9.52
C ASP A 172 -4.93 -47.81 8.33
N GLU A 173 -5.72 -47.22 7.44
CA GLU A 173 -6.01 -47.73 6.10
C GLU A 173 -4.75 -47.73 5.22
N ILE A 174 -4.05 -46.59 5.14
CA ILE A 174 -2.85 -46.44 4.30
C ILE A 174 -1.72 -47.38 4.78
N ILE A 175 -1.52 -47.50 6.09
CA ILE A 175 -0.52 -48.40 6.67
C ILE A 175 -0.87 -49.86 6.40
N ARG A 176 -2.14 -50.28 6.52
CA ARG A 176 -2.56 -51.67 6.24
C ARG A 176 -2.45 -52.04 4.76
N GLU A 177 -2.84 -51.13 3.87
CA GLU A 177 -2.83 -51.37 2.42
C GLU A 177 -1.41 -51.38 1.84
N PHE A 178 -0.58 -50.37 2.15
CA PHE A 178 0.73 -50.18 1.51
C PHE A 178 1.92 -50.61 2.37
N ARG A 179 1.72 -50.92 3.65
CA ARG A 179 2.69 -51.62 4.52
C ARG A 179 4.06 -50.92 4.59
N PRO A 180 4.15 -49.66 5.07
CA PRO A 180 5.39 -48.89 5.11
C PRO A 180 6.46 -49.54 5.98
N LYS A 181 7.73 -49.32 5.64
CA LYS A 181 8.87 -49.83 6.43
C LYS A 181 8.96 -49.17 7.81
N THR A 182 8.70 -47.86 7.88
CA THR A 182 8.73 -47.09 9.13
C THR A 182 7.55 -46.13 9.24
N VAL A 183 6.95 -46.06 10.44
CA VAL A 183 5.96 -45.05 10.85
C VAL A 183 6.63 -44.08 11.82
N ILE A 184 6.67 -42.80 11.47
CA ILE A 184 7.30 -41.73 12.27
C ILE A 184 6.20 -40.77 12.72
N THR A 185 6.15 -40.49 14.03
CA THR A 185 5.12 -39.60 14.62
C THR A 185 5.60 -39.06 15.97
N PRO A 186 5.21 -37.86 16.41
CA PRO A 186 5.40 -37.46 17.80
C PRO A 186 4.57 -38.35 18.72
N LYS A 187 5.00 -38.50 19.97
CA LYS A 187 4.20 -39.16 21.00
C LYS A 187 2.99 -38.30 21.33
N TYR A 188 1.83 -38.93 21.38
CA TYR A 188 0.59 -38.32 21.85
C TYR A 188 -0.07 -39.10 22.98
N GLN A 189 -0.70 -38.36 23.90
CA GLN A 189 -1.64 -38.81 24.93
C GLN A 189 -2.56 -37.62 25.25
N ASP A 190 -3.85 -37.87 25.53
CA ASP A 190 -4.81 -36.81 25.86
C ASP A 190 -4.36 -35.95 27.05
N GLU A 191 -3.67 -36.55 28.03
CA GLU A 191 -3.16 -35.84 29.20
C GLU A 191 -2.13 -34.75 28.88
N PHE A 192 -1.56 -34.71 27.67
CA PHE A 192 -0.61 -33.65 27.26
C PHE A 192 -1.29 -32.30 27.05
N LEU A 193 -2.58 -32.29 26.73
CA LEU A 193 -3.38 -31.08 26.54
C LEU A 193 -3.87 -30.52 27.87
N PHE A 194 -3.96 -29.19 27.96
CA PHE A 194 -4.47 -28.50 29.15
C PHE A 194 -6.01 -28.60 29.33
N SER A 195 -6.74 -29.06 28.31
CA SER A 195 -8.20 -29.08 28.26
C SER A 195 -8.73 -30.23 27.40
N GLU A 196 -9.72 -30.98 27.91
CA GLU A 196 -10.41 -32.05 27.17
C GLU A 196 -11.08 -31.58 25.86
N ALA A 197 -11.34 -30.27 25.74
CA ALA A 197 -11.96 -29.68 24.55
C ALA A 197 -11.07 -29.70 23.31
N GLY A 198 -9.74 -29.77 23.46
CA GLY A 198 -8.79 -29.88 22.35
C GLY A 198 -8.37 -31.32 22.04
N CYS A 199 -8.89 -32.32 22.76
CA CYS A 199 -8.51 -33.73 22.59
C CYS A 199 -9.26 -34.44 21.47
N PHE A 200 -10.32 -33.83 20.92
CA PHE A 200 -11.25 -34.35 19.89
C PHE A 200 -11.32 -35.90 19.89
N ASP A 201 -10.89 -36.52 18.80
CA ASP A 201 -10.62 -37.95 18.61
C ASP A 201 -9.13 -38.26 18.42
N ASN A 202 -8.25 -37.31 18.77
CA ASN A 202 -6.80 -37.36 18.63
C ASN A 202 -6.18 -38.69 19.09
N LEU A 203 -6.59 -39.17 20.27
CA LEU A 203 -6.07 -40.41 20.84
C LEU A 203 -6.55 -41.64 20.05
N TYR A 204 -7.76 -41.58 19.51
CA TYR A 204 -8.38 -42.66 18.75
C TYR A 204 -7.64 -42.88 17.41
N VAL A 205 -7.47 -41.83 16.60
CA VAL A 205 -6.72 -41.92 15.33
C VAL A 205 -5.25 -42.28 15.57
N TYR A 206 -4.63 -41.75 16.63
CA TYR A 206 -3.26 -42.10 17.01
C TYR A 206 -3.10 -43.57 17.42
N GLU A 207 -3.98 -44.12 18.27
CA GLU A 207 -3.92 -45.52 18.66
C GLU A 207 -4.13 -46.46 17.48
N ARG A 208 -5.07 -46.14 16.58
CA ARG A 208 -5.31 -46.92 15.36
C ARG A 208 -4.12 -46.95 14.41
N MET A 209 -3.49 -45.80 14.15
CA MET A 209 -2.24 -45.70 13.38
C MET A 209 -1.15 -46.62 13.96
N LEU A 210 -0.99 -46.61 15.29
CA LEU A 210 -0.01 -47.47 15.95
C LEU A 210 -0.38 -48.95 15.91
N ASP A 211 -1.66 -49.30 15.96
CA ASP A 211 -2.10 -50.70 15.86
C ASP A 211 -1.93 -51.22 14.43
N ALA A 212 -2.30 -50.47 13.39
CA ALA A 212 -1.98 -50.84 12.01
C ALA A 212 -0.47 -51.01 11.78
N ALA A 213 0.37 -50.12 12.35
CA ALA A 213 1.81 -50.24 12.26
C ALA A 213 2.33 -51.56 12.86
N LYS A 214 1.80 -51.96 14.04
CA LYS A 214 2.10 -53.26 14.68
C LYS A 214 1.57 -54.45 13.87
N GLU A 215 0.37 -54.34 13.30
CA GLU A 215 -0.28 -55.37 12.49
C GLU A 215 0.54 -55.69 11.22
N VAL A 216 1.06 -54.68 10.54
CA VAL A 216 1.85 -54.87 9.31
C VAL A 216 3.32 -55.21 9.58
N GLY A 217 3.82 -54.88 10.78
CA GLY A 217 5.21 -55.11 11.19
C GLY A 217 6.17 -53.95 10.88
N ALA A 218 5.64 -52.73 10.73
CA ALA A 218 6.42 -51.52 10.50
C ALA A 218 7.27 -51.15 11.73
N GLU A 219 8.45 -50.55 11.51
CA GLU A 219 9.20 -49.90 12.59
C GLU A 219 8.44 -48.65 13.08
N ILE A 220 8.28 -48.47 14.38
CA ILE A 220 7.57 -47.33 14.96
C ILE A 220 8.57 -46.39 15.65
N LEU A 221 8.79 -45.21 15.06
CA LEU A 221 9.64 -44.16 15.61
C LEU A 221 8.79 -43.09 16.31
N LEU A 222 8.58 -43.29 17.62
CA LEU A 222 7.86 -42.35 18.48
C LEU A 222 8.78 -41.26 19.03
N ASN A 223 8.60 -40.03 18.55
CA ASN A 223 9.55 -38.90 18.61
C ASN A 223 10.84 -39.17 17.83
N THR A 224 11.40 -38.12 17.22
CA THR A 224 12.69 -38.24 16.53
C THR A 224 13.86 -38.21 17.53
N PRO A 225 14.98 -38.92 17.27
CA PRO A 225 16.11 -38.97 18.20
C PRO A 225 16.95 -37.69 18.19
N THR A 226 16.81 -36.84 17.17
CA THR A 226 17.45 -35.53 17.03
C THR A 226 16.46 -34.53 16.41
N ASP A 227 16.71 -33.23 16.58
CA ASP A 227 15.97 -32.15 15.90
C ASP A 227 16.98 -31.25 15.16
N PRO A 228 16.99 -31.25 13.80
CA PRO A 228 16.27 -32.17 12.94
C PRO A 228 16.82 -33.61 12.97
N TYR A 229 16.00 -34.57 12.58
CA TYR A 229 16.39 -35.95 12.27
C TYR A 229 16.39 -36.17 10.76
N GLU A 230 17.19 -37.12 10.26
CA GLU A 230 17.48 -37.24 8.83
C GLU A 230 17.36 -38.69 8.35
N VAL A 231 16.58 -38.89 7.28
CA VAL A 231 16.36 -40.19 6.62
C VAL A 231 16.45 -40.02 5.09
N PRO A 232 16.88 -41.03 4.32
CA PRO A 232 16.89 -40.97 2.87
C PRO A 232 15.47 -41.12 2.29
N LEU A 233 15.28 -40.77 1.02
CA LEU A 233 14.18 -41.27 0.18
C LEU A 233 14.69 -41.39 -1.25
N GLY A 234 14.94 -42.62 -1.73
CA GLY A 234 15.75 -42.80 -2.93
C GLY A 234 17.13 -42.13 -2.77
N SER A 235 17.53 -41.27 -3.72
CA SER A 235 18.71 -40.39 -3.59
C SER A 235 18.42 -39.01 -2.99
N ALA A 236 17.17 -38.70 -2.65
CA ALA A 236 16.81 -37.51 -1.89
C ALA A 236 17.05 -37.70 -0.38
N ARG A 237 17.01 -36.59 0.35
CA ARG A 237 17.15 -36.52 1.81
C ARG A 237 15.92 -35.86 2.41
N ILE A 238 15.30 -36.51 3.39
CA ILE A 238 14.28 -35.95 4.25
C ILE A 238 14.92 -35.50 5.56
N ARG A 239 14.60 -34.28 6.02
CA ARG A 239 14.92 -33.78 7.36
C ARG A 239 13.63 -33.44 8.09
N ILE A 240 13.42 -34.08 9.24
CA ILE A 240 12.23 -33.96 10.09
C ILE A 240 12.57 -33.07 11.28
N PHE A 241 11.82 -31.98 11.44
CA PHE A 241 11.99 -30.94 12.45
C PHE A 241 10.90 -31.04 13.53
N ASN A 242 11.13 -30.43 14.70
CA ASN A 242 10.23 -30.37 15.86
C ASN A 242 9.97 -31.71 16.60
N GLY A 243 10.54 -32.82 16.13
CA GLY A 243 10.22 -34.16 16.63
C GLY A 243 10.93 -34.63 17.91
N ALA A 244 12.04 -34.01 18.33
CA ALA A 244 12.81 -34.45 19.51
C ALA A 244 12.40 -33.69 20.79
N ARG A 245 11.11 -33.78 21.15
CA ARG A 245 10.54 -33.10 22.33
C ARG A 245 10.09 -34.08 23.41
N GLU A 246 10.31 -33.71 24.67
CA GLU A 246 9.63 -34.31 25.82
C GLU A 246 8.42 -33.45 26.16
N ILE A 247 7.22 -34.02 26.04
CA ILE A 247 5.94 -33.35 26.28
C ILE A 247 5.50 -33.67 27.71
N LYS A 248 4.96 -32.69 28.42
CA LYS A 248 4.49 -32.86 29.81
C LYS A 248 2.95 -32.86 29.85
N PRO A 249 2.34 -33.55 30.82
CA PRO A 249 0.91 -33.44 31.04
C PRO A 249 0.47 -31.99 31.25
N GLY A 250 -0.61 -31.58 30.59
CA GLY A 250 -1.18 -30.23 30.64
C GLY A 250 -0.28 -29.11 30.11
N SER A 251 0.66 -29.42 29.20
CA SER A 251 1.63 -28.44 28.69
C SER A 251 1.34 -27.90 27.28
N LEU A 252 0.51 -28.59 26.49
CA LEU A 252 0.09 -28.13 25.17
C LEU A 252 -1.26 -27.40 25.27
N TYR A 253 -1.41 -26.29 24.56
CA TYR A 253 -2.72 -25.73 24.24
C TYR A 253 -3.41 -26.62 23.20
N ASP A 254 -2.67 -27.02 22.19
CA ASP A 254 -3.13 -27.79 21.04
C ASP A 254 -1.99 -28.70 20.50
N VAL A 255 -2.31 -29.82 19.86
CA VAL A 255 -1.31 -30.74 19.27
C VAL A 255 -0.62 -30.16 18.03
N ASN A 256 -1.16 -29.11 17.44
CA ASN A 256 -0.53 -28.31 16.38
C ASN A 256 0.85 -27.76 16.81
N GLU A 257 1.11 -27.60 18.12
CA GLU A 257 2.41 -27.19 18.67
C GLU A 257 3.52 -28.25 18.51
N ILE A 258 3.15 -29.52 18.37
CA ILE A 258 4.07 -30.66 18.23
C ILE A 258 4.15 -31.20 16.80
N SER A 259 3.46 -30.56 15.85
CA SER A 259 3.51 -30.89 14.42
C SER A 259 4.95 -30.99 13.91
N LEU A 260 5.27 -32.11 13.27
CA LEU A 260 6.55 -32.32 12.59
C LEU A 260 6.63 -31.47 11.32
N GLY A 261 7.79 -30.85 11.10
CA GLY A 261 8.11 -30.19 9.84
C GLY A 261 8.97 -31.08 8.96
N VAL A 262 8.59 -31.34 7.71
CA VAL A 262 9.29 -32.27 6.82
C VAL A 262 9.91 -31.51 5.65
N LYS A 263 11.23 -31.30 5.67
CA LYS A 263 11.99 -30.79 4.53
C LYS A 263 12.52 -31.94 3.68
N ILE A 264 12.07 -32.08 2.44
CA ILE A 264 12.71 -32.97 1.46
C ILE A 264 13.63 -32.17 0.54
N THR A 265 14.79 -32.72 0.19
CA THR A 265 15.76 -32.10 -0.73
C THR A 265 16.26 -33.14 -1.73
N GLY A 266 16.10 -32.86 -3.02
CA GLY A 266 16.61 -33.70 -4.11
C GLY A 266 18.14 -33.62 -4.25
N SER A 267 18.72 -34.52 -5.04
CA SER A 267 20.17 -34.55 -5.27
C SER A 267 20.66 -33.30 -6.04
N ASN A 268 19.76 -32.65 -6.78
CA ASN A 268 19.96 -31.35 -7.43
C ASN A 268 19.93 -30.15 -6.48
N GLY A 269 19.64 -30.35 -5.18
CA GLY A 269 19.57 -29.29 -4.17
C GLY A 269 18.24 -28.52 -4.10
N ARG A 270 17.27 -28.81 -4.98
CA ARG A 270 15.90 -28.27 -4.91
C ARG A 270 15.16 -28.88 -3.72
N ALA A 271 14.30 -28.11 -3.07
CA ALA A 271 13.71 -28.53 -1.80
C ALA A 271 12.26 -28.09 -1.59
N ALA A 272 11.51 -28.92 -0.87
CA ALA A 272 10.17 -28.60 -0.38
C ALA A 272 10.09 -28.72 1.14
N PHE A 273 9.18 -27.97 1.77
CA PHE A 273 8.87 -28.09 3.20
C PHE A 273 7.36 -28.28 3.42
N ILE A 274 6.98 -29.40 4.04
CA ILE A 274 5.60 -29.68 4.46
C ILE A 274 5.56 -29.51 5.98
N GLY A 275 4.76 -28.56 6.47
CA GLY A 275 4.78 -28.15 7.89
C GLY A 275 3.66 -28.70 8.76
N GLY A 276 2.71 -29.46 8.20
CA GLY A 276 1.49 -29.83 8.92
C GLY A 276 0.85 -28.60 9.55
N ASP A 277 0.59 -28.66 10.86
CA ASP A 277 -0.07 -27.58 11.59
C ASP A 277 0.84 -26.77 12.52
N ILE A 278 2.13 -26.69 12.18
CA ILE A 278 3.07 -25.80 12.86
C ILE A 278 2.48 -24.38 12.99
N ASN A 279 2.51 -23.85 14.21
CA ASN A 279 2.04 -22.51 14.56
C ASN A 279 3.08 -21.78 15.42
N ASP A 280 2.94 -20.46 15.55
CA ASP A 280 3.87 -19.60 16.29
C ASP A 280 3.37 -19.19 17.69
N ILE A 281 2.30 -19.81 18.21
CA ILE A 281 1.72 -19.51 19.55
C ILE A 281 2.82 -19.54 20.64
N TRP A 282 3.78 -20.46 20.51
CA TRP A 282 4.96 -20.56 21.38
C TRP A 282 6.29 -20.42 20.63
N GLY A 283 6.31 -19.72 19.50
CA GLY A 283 7.54 -19.40 18.76
C GLY A 283 8.13 -20.54 17.92
N VAL A 284 7.35 -21.54 17.50
CA VAL A 284 7.87 -22.68 16.70
C VAL A 284 8.29 -22.24 15.30
N GLU A 285 7.50 -21.42 14.61
CA GLU A 285 7.88 -20.84 13.31
C GLU A 285 9.04 -19.85 13.46
N SER A 286 8.99 -18.99 14.49
CA SER A 286 10.04 -18.03 14.84
C SER A 286 11.40 -18.71 15.12
N ARG A 287 11.40 -19.93 15.65
CA ARG A 287 12.58 -20.81 15.69
C ARG A 287 12.92 -21.34 14.30
N LEU A 288 12.01 -22.13 13.72
CA LEU A 288 12.27 -22.96 12.55
C LEU A 288 12.60 -22.17 11.27
N LYS A 289 12.17 -20.91 11.16
CA LYS A 289 12.54 -20.03 10.02
C LYS A 289 14.05 -19.92 9.79
N ASN A 290 14.85 -20.05 10.86
CA ASN A 290 16.32 -20.00 10.81
C ASN A 290 16.97 -21.38 10.58
N GLU A 291 16.22 -22.47 10.78
CA GLU A 291 16.73 -23.85 10.75
C GLU A 291 16.39 -24.56 9.42
N ILE A 292 15.22 -24.28 8.84
CA ILE A 292 14.78 -24.85 7.56
C ILE A 292 15.59 -24.25 6.40
N GLY A 293 15.79 -22.93 6.40
CA GLY A 293 16.33 -22.18 5.26
C GLY A 293 15.39 -22.19 4.04
N THR A 294 15.82 -21.58 2.93
CA THR A 294 14.96 -21.42 1.74
C THR A 294 14.51 -22.74 1.12
N VAL A 295 13.34 -22.72 0.47
CA VAL A 295 12.75 -23.84 -0.27
C VAL A 295 12.13 -23.36 -1.59
N ASP A 296 11.97 -24.26 -2.55
CA ASP A 296 11.25 -23.98 -3.80
C ASP A 296 9.74 -24.10 -3.61
N VAL A 297 9.29 -25.02 -2.76
CA VAL A 297 7.87 -25.28 -2.46
C VAL A 297 7.64 -25.34 -0.95
N CYS A 298 6.53 -24.80 -0.45
CA CYS A 298 6.08 -25.14 0.91
C CYS A 298 4.57 -25.37 0.99
N SER A 299 4.12 -26.07 2.02
CA SER A 299 2.72 -26.03 2.43
C SER A 299 2.40 -24.69 3.12
N MET A 300 1.12 -24.30 3.16
CA MET A 300 0.63 -23.43 4.23
C MET A 300 0.40 -24.27 5.47
N ASN A 301 0.99 -23.88 6.60
CA ASN A 301 0.81 -24.58 7.86
C ASN A 301 -0.62 -24.35 8.38
N HIS A 302 -1.24 -25.33 9.06
CA HIS A 302 -2.54 -25.17 9.71
C HIS A 302 -3.62 -24.66 8.75
N HIS A 303 -3.56 -25.12 7.50
CA HIS A 303 -4.41 -24.68 6.37
C HIS A 303 -4.44 -23.16 6.13
N GLY A 304 -3.54 -22.39 6.77
CA GLY A 304 -3.55 -20.91 6.76
C GLY A 304 -4.21 -20.23 7.97
N VAL A 305 -4.74 -20.98 8.93
CA VAL A 305 -5.45 -20.49 10.14
C VAL A 305 -4.57 -19.52 10.95
N PRO A 306 -5.16 -18.50 11.62
CA PRO A 306 -4.37 -17.51 12.37
C PRO A 306 -3.61 -18.13 13.53
N GLY A 307 -2.40 -17.60 13.77
CA GLY A 307 -1.40 -18.22 14.63
C GLY A 307 -0.31 -18.97 13.84
N SER A 308 -0.55 -19.28 12.55
CA SER A 308 0.43 -19.91 11.65
C SER A 308 0.76 -19.02 10.45
N ASN A 309 1.82 -19.38 9.72
CA ASN A 309 2.33 -18.74 8.52
C ASN A 309 2.78 -17.29 8.73
N THR A 310 3.36 -16.98 9.89
CA THR A 310 3.82 -15.64 10.25
C THR A 310 4.66 -15.00 9.13
N TYR A 311 4.49 -13.69 8.90
CA TYR A 311 5.19 -12.93 7.83
C TYR A 311 6.69 -13.27 7.75
N GLU A 312 7.34 -13.26 8.92
CA GLU A 312 8.76 -13.52 9.10
C GLU A 312 9.18 -14.94 8.69
N TYR A 313 8.31 -15.92 8.94
CA TYR A 313 8.54 -17.31 8.58
C TYR A 313 8.40 -17.52 7.07
N VAL A 314 7.28 -17.08 6.47
CA VAL A 314 7.06 -17.26 5.02
C VAL A 314 8.08 -16.50 4.17
N LYS A 315 8.49 -15.29 4.58
CA LYS A 315 9.55 -14.52 3.89
C LYS A 315 10.94 -15.16 4.06
N ALA A 316 11.22 -15.86 5.16
CA ALA A 316 12.49 -16.58 5.34
C ALA A 316 12.57 -17.87 4.51
N LEU A 317 11.44 -18.57 4.31
CA LEU A 317 11.36 -19.72 3.40
C LEU A 317 11.47 -19.31 1.93
N HIS A 318 10.94 -18.14 1.57
CA HIS A 318 10.93 -17.57 0.22
C HIS A 318 10.54 -18.58 -0.90
N PRO A 319 9.39 -19.25 -0.78
CA PRO A 319 8.95 -20.28 -1.73
C PRO A 319 8.61 -19.70 -3.11
N ARG A 320 8.81 -20.51 -4.15
CA ARG A 320 8.30 -20.23 -5.51
C ARG A 320 6.86 -20.71 -5.68
N ILE A 321 6.45 -21.76 -4.97
CA ILE A 321 5.07 -22.27 -4.94
C ILE A 321 4.66 -22.53 -3.48
N ILE A 322 3.49 -22.04 -3.10
CA ILE A 322 2.81 -22.31 -1.83
C ILE A 322 1.59 -23.18 -2.13
N LEU A 323 1.51 -24.34 -1.47
CA LEU A 323 0.41 -25.30 -1.57
C LEU A 323 -0.45 -25.17 -0.30
N ALA A 324 -1.71 -24.76 -0.43
CA ALA A 324 -2.61 -24.60 0.71
C ALA A 324 -3.53 -25.83 0.84
N PRO A 325 -3.39 -26.67 1.89
CA PRO A 325 -4.18 -27.89 2.11
C PRO A 325 -5.59 -27.55 2.66
N ILE A 326 -6.34 -26.73 1.93
CA ILE A 326 -7.62 -26.13 2.35
C ILE A 326 -8.72 -26.33 1.29
N ALA A 327 -9.95 -26.57 1.76
CA ALA A 327 -11.15 -26.79 0.95
C ALA A 327 -11.64 -25.59 0.12
N THR A 328 -11.30 -24.38 0.57
CA THR A 328 -11.82 -23.10 0.08
C THR A 328 -10.65 -22.27 -0.47
N PRO A 329 -10.83 -21.01 -0.92
CA PRO A 329 -9.69 -20.21 -1.35
C PRO A 329 -8.61 -20.10 -0.27
N ALA A 330 -7.35 -20.01 -0.69
CA ALA A 330 -6.21 -19.96 0.21
C ALA A 330 -6.42 -18.89 1.30
N TYR A 331 -6.51 -19.32 2.56
CA TYR A 331 -6.84 -18.45 3.68
C TYR A 331 -5.54 -18.03 4.39
N ALA A 332 -5.45 -16.81 4.89
CA ALA A 332 -4.34 -16.35 5.72
C ALA A 332 -4.79 -15.31 6.76
N SER A 333 -4.12 -15.23 7.92
CA SER A 333 -4.40 -14.17 8.89
C SER A 333 -4.00 -12.79 8.37
N ALA A 334 -4.95 -11.84 8.38
CA ALA A 334 -4.70 -10.43 8.06
C ALA A 334 -4.34 -9.57 9.29
N GLU A 335 -4.23 -10.18 10.46
CA GLU A 335 -4.08 -9.44 11.71
C GLU A 335 -2.69 -8.79 11.82
N ASN A 336 -2.70 -7.47 11.91
CA ASN A 336 -1.59 -6.63 12.35
C ASN A 336 -2.07 -5.86 13.58
N ASP A 337 -2.28 -6.56 14.70
CA ASP A 337 -2.49 -5.89 15.98
C ASP A 337 -1.14 -5.31 16.45
N PRO A 338 -0.98 -3.98 16.61
CA PRO A 338 0.25 -3.41 17.14
C PRO A 338 0.56 -3.80 18.60
N GLN A 339 -0.32 -4.53 19.29
CA GLN A 339 -0.08 -5.16 20.59
C GLN A 339 0.31 -6.64 20.49
N ASP A 340 0.15 -7.29 19.33
CA ASP A 340 0.48 -8.70 19.12
C ASP A 340 1.61 -8.85 18.06
N PRO A 341 2.82 -9.29 18.43
CA PRO A 341 3.97 -9.26 17.54
C PRO A 341 3.94 -10.27 16.38
N TRP A 342 2.90 -11.12 16.26
CA TRP A 342 2.74 -12.08 15.17
C TRP A 342 2.28 -11.36 13.88
N HIS A 343 3.25 -10.96 13.07
CA HIS A 343 3.04 -10.23 11.83
C HIS A 343 2.17 -11.03 10.83
N SER A 344 1.17 -10.38 10.25
CA SER A 344 0.18 -10.97 9.32
C SER A 344 0.77 -11.90 8.25
N ALA A 345 0.28 -13.14 8.25
CA ALA A 345 0.52 -14.13 7.20
C ALA A 345 0.08 -13.65 5.81
N TYR A 346 -1.09 -13.02 5.74
CA TYR A 346 -1.66 -12.49 4.50
C TYR A 346 -0.75 -11.44 3.85
N GLU A 347 -0.18 -10.50 4.63
CA GLU A 347 0.73 -9.50 4.07
C GLU A 347 2.03 -10.14 3.55
N GLY A 348 2.57 -11.14 4.26
CA GLY A 348 3.79 -11.85 3.84
C GLY A 348 3.58 -12.65 2.55
N ILE A 349 2.46 -13.38 2.45
CA ILE A 349 2.08 -14.12 1.24
C ILE A 349 1.71 -13.16 0.10
N LEU A 350 1.08 -12.02 0.39
CA LEU A 350 0.77 -10.99 -0.61
C LEU A 350 2.04 -10.32 -1.16
N GLU A 351 3.10 -10.18 -0.38
CA GLU A 351 4.41 -9.76 -0.90
C GLU A 351 5.05 -10.82 -1.79
N LEU A 352 5.06 -12.08 -1.36
CA LEU A 352 5.56 -13.20 -2.17
C LEU A 352 4.81 -13.30 -3.51
N LEU A 353 3.48 -13.12 -3.51
CA LEU A 353 2.65 -13.03 -4.71
C LEU A 353 3.04 -11.86 -5.64
N LYS A 354 3.47 -10.71 -5.12
CA LYS A 354 4.02 -9.59 -5.92
C LYS A 354 5.42 -9.90 -6.46
N GLU A 355 6.20 -10.70 -5.73
CA GLU A 355 7.55 -11.14 -6.10
C GLU A 355 7.54 -12.30 -7.12
N GLY A 356 6.37 -12.90 -7.38
CA GLY A 356 6.18 -13.95 -8.38
C GLY A 356 6.03 -15.37 -7.82
N THR A 357 5.84 -15.52 -6.51
CA THR A 357 5.41 -16.78 -5.90
C THR A 357 4.00 -17.14 -6.36
N ARG A 358 3.74 -18.43 -6.57
CA ARG A 358 2.43 -19.00 -6.90
C ARG A 358 1.75 -19.51 -5.63
N VAL A 359 0.46 -19.27 -5.44
CA VAL A 359 -0.34 -19.82 -4.32
C VAL A 359 -1.51 -20.61 -4.89
N VAL A 360 -1.73 -21.84 -4.42
CA VAL A 360 -2.80 -22.72 -4.92
C VAL A 360 -3.45 -23.48 -3.77
N ALA A 361 -4.78 -23.44 -3.67
CA ALA A 361 -5.52 -24.24 -2.69
C ALA A 361 -5.88 -25.64 -3.24
N ALA A 362 -5.93 -26.63 -2.34
CA ALA A 362 -6.40 -27.98 -2.65
C ALA A 362 -7.84 -27.96 -3.21
N GLY A 363 -8.71 -27.11 -2.65
CA GLY A 363 -10.09 -26.90 -3.10
C GLY A 363 -10.22 -26.38 -4.52
N ASP A 364 -9.33 -25.47 -4.95
CA ASP A 364 -9.34 -24.91 -6.31
C ASP A 364 -9.11 -26.00 -7.38
N MET A 365 -8.47 -27.12 -7.02
CA MET A 365 -8.21 -28.29 -7.88
C MET A 365 -8.84 -29.59 -7.37
N ALA A 366 -9.96 -29.51 -6.64
CA ALA A 366 -10.60 -30.69 -6.03
C ALA A 366 -11.07 -31.77 -7.04
N SER A 367 -11.27 -31.39 -8.31
CA SER A 367 -11.60 -32.31 -9.42
C SER A 367 -10.44 -33.21 -9.86
N ASP A 368 -9.20 -32.79 -9.64
CA ASP A 368 -8.01 -33.60 -9.90
C ASP A 368 -7.78 -34.61 -8.77
N PHE A 369 -6.82 -35.52 -8.94
CA PHE A 369 -6.39 -36.37 -7.82
C PHE A 369 -5.46 -35.60 -6.86
N ALA A 370 -4.49 -34.88 -7.42
CA ALA A 370 -3.47 -34.17 -6.66
C ALA A 370 -2.91 -32.98 -7.47
N ILE A 371 -2.36 -32.01 -6.76
CA ILE A 371 -1.41 -31.04 -7.30
C ILE A 371 -0.02 -31.67 -7.21
N THR A 372 0.65 -31.83 -8.36
CA THR A 372 1.99 -32.42 -8.46
C THR A 372 3.00 -31.36 -8.89
N VAL A 373 4.11 -31.27 -8.17
CA VAL A 373 5.24 -30.38 -8.48
C VAL A 373 6.54 -31.18 -8.49
N HIS A 374 7.25 -31.15 -9.61
CA HIS A 374 8.60 -31.70 -9.74
C HIS A 374 9.61 -30.65 -9.22
N LEU A 375 10.49 -31.03 -8.30
CA LEU A 375 11.52 -30.15 -7.75
C LEU A 375 12.74 -30.09 -8.68
N ASP A 376 12.55 -29.51 -9.85
CA ASP A 376 13.58 -29.14 -10.82
C ASP A 376 13.69 -27.60 -10.97
N ASP A 377 14.57 -27.11 -11.85
CA ASP A 377 14.75 -25.67 -12.06
C ASP A 377 13.47 -24.99 -12.61
N THR A 378 12.67 -25.70 -13.39
CA THR A 378 11.43 -25.22 -14.01
C THR A 378 10.23 -25.29 -13.05
N LEU A 379 10.29 -26.16 -12.04
CA LEU A 379 9.15 -26.56 -11.19
C LEU A 379 7.96 -27.08 -12.00
N LYS A 380 8.21 -28.02 -12.93
CA LYS A 380 7.18 -28.65 -13.76
C LYS A 380 6.03 -29.16 -12.89
N ASN A 381 4.80 -28.75 -13.22
CA ASN A 381 3.61 -29.02 -12.42
C ASN A 381 2.36 -29.17 -13.30
N ASN A 382 1.23 -29.58 -12.71
CA ASN A 382 -0.06 -29.75 -13.37
C ASN A 382 -1.07 -28.61 -13.11
N ILE A 383 -0.66 -27.51 -12.47
CA ILE A 383 -1.57 -26.42 -12.09
C ILE A 383 -1.87 -25.56 -13.34
N PRO A 384 -3.13 -25.41 -13.77
CA PRO A 384 -3.46 -24.64 -14.99
C PRO A 384 -3.09 -23.15 -14.90
N ASP A 385 -2.71 -22.54 -16.03
CA ASP A 385 -2.41 -21.11 -16.13
C ASP A 385 -3.66 -20.22 -16.03
N ASP A 386 -4.84 -20.80 -16.27
CA ASP A 386 -6.14 -20.15 -16.19
C ASP A 386 -6.94 -20.53 -14.94
N LEU A 387 -6.35 -21.29 -14.00
CA LEU A 387 -6.96 -21.62 -12.72
C LEU A 387 -7.34 -20.34 -11.97
N GLU A 388 -8.64 -20.11 -11.79
CA GLU A 388 -9.16 -19.02 -10.97
C GLU A 388 -9.13 -19.46 -9.51
N GLY A 389 -8.52 -18.63 -8.65
CA GLY A 389 -8.44 -18.86 -7.20
C GLY A 389 -8.47 -17.53 -6.46
N SER A 390 -8.30 -17.55 -5.14
CA SER A 390 -8.05 -16.32 -4.38
C SER A 390 -7.25 -16.55 -3.10
N LEU A 391 -6.58 -15.50 -2.62
CA LEU A 391 -6.06 -15.42 -1.26
C LEU A 391 -7.00 -14.54 -0.43
N ILE A 392 -7.50 -15.07 0.68
CA ILE A 392 -8.39 -14.38 1.61
C ILE A 392 -7.62 -14.05 2.90
N GLY A 393 -7.58 -12.76 3.24
CA GLY A 393 -7.11 -12.27 4.52
C GLY A 393 -8.28 -11.98 5.46
N VAL A 394 -8.28 -12.49 6.69
CA VAL A 394 -9.32 -12.17 7.68
C VAL A 394 -8.75 -11.46 8.90
N ASP A 395 -9.41 -10.38 9.30
CA ASP A 395 -9.19 -9.61 10.53
C ASP A 395 -10.38 -9.87 11.45
N ARG A 396 -10.16 -10.66 12.51
CA ARG A 396 -11.23 -11.07 13.45
C ARG A 396 -11.66 -9.92 14.37
N ASN A 397 -10.76 -8.97 14.64
CA ASN A 397 -11.03 -7.81 15.48
C ASN A 397 -11.94 -6.78 14.79
N LEU A 398 -11.81 -6.60 13.47
CA LEU A 398 -12.63 -5.67 12.69
C LEU A 398 -13.79 -6.33 11.93
N ALA A 399 -13.93 -7.66 11.99
CA ALA A 399 -14.87 -8.46 11.19
C ALA A 399 -14.77 -8.14 9.68
N ARG A 400 -13.53 -8.07 9.16
CA ARG A 400 -13.24 -7.71 7.77
C ARG A 400 -12.55 -8.85 7.03
N MET A 401 -12.98 -9.05 5.79
CA MET A 401 -12.31 -9.91 4.82
C MET A 401 -11.65 -9.06 3.74
N PHE A 402 -10.40 -9.36 3.45
CA PHE A 402 -9.63 -8.90 2.31
C PHE A 402 -9.54 -10.07 1.33
N GLN A 403 -9.62 -9.80 0.04
CA GLN A 403 -9.48 -10.83 -0.98
C GLN A 403 -8.66 -10.27 -2.14
N VAL A 404 -7.65 -11.02 -2.57
CA VAL A 404 -7.04 -10.83 -3.89
C VAL A 404 -7.37 -12.04 -4.75
N ASN A 405 -7.78 -11.78 -5.99
CA ASN A 405 -8.01 -12.84 -6.95
C ASN A 405 -6.67 -13.33 -7.50
N LEU A 406 -6.59 -14.64 -7.76
CA LEU A 406 -5.45 -15.30 -8.36
C LEU A 406 -5.85 -15.84 -9.73
N LYS A 407 -4.92 -15.81 -10.68
CA LYS A 407 -5.06 -16.50 -11.97
C LYS A 407 -3.83 -17.34 -12.22
N GLY A 408 -4.06 -18.63 -12.46
CA GLY A 408 -3.01 -19.64 -12.44
C GLY A 408 -2.25 -19.64 -11.12
N GLY A 409 -2.89 -19.30 -10.00
CA GLY A 409 -2.22 -19.13 -8.69
C GLY A 409 -1.31 -17.90 -8.55
N TYR A 410 -1.18 -17.05 -9.58
CA TYR A 410 -0.45 -15.78 -9.51
C TYR A 410 -1.39 -14.60 -9.25
N LEU A 411 -0.88 -13.50 -8.71
CA LEU A 411 -1.68 -12.30 -8.42
C LEU A 411 -2.37 -11.75 -9.69
N LYS A 412 -3.71 -11.76 -9.71
CA LYS A 412 -4.52 -11.15 -10.76
C LYS A 412 -4.57 -9.64 -10.52
N GLU A 413 -4.31 -8.81 -11.54
CA GLU A 413 -4.10 -7.36 -11.42
C GLU A 413 -5.29 -6.58 -10.81
N THR A 414 -5.45 -6.57 -9.49
CA THR A 414 -6.08 -5.46 -8.73
C THR A 414 -5.80 -5.57 -7.24
N ILE A 415 -4.83 -4.78 -6.74
CA ILE A 415 -4.88 -4.31 -5.35
C ILE A 415 -5.62 -2.98 -5.38
N ARG A 416 -6.73 -2.85 -4.64
CA ARG A 416 -7.31 -1.54 -4.36
C ARG A 416 -6.28 -0.79 -3.52
N ASP A 417 -5.74 0.29 -4.04
CA ASP A 417 -4.60 0.99 -3.47
C ASP A 417 -4.77 2.51 -3.61
N GLY A 418 -4.09 3.28 -2.75
CA GLY A 418 -4.26 4.74 -2.72
C GLY A 418 -5.59 5.18 -2.11
N TYR A 419 -5.92 4.70 -0.90
CA TYR A 419 -7.18 5.05 -0.23
C TYR A 419 -7.02 5.28 1.28
N TRP A 420 -7.87 6.17 1.80
CA TRP A 420 -8.00 6.47 3.21
C TRP A 420 -8.86 5.44 3.94
N MET A 421 -8.45 5.08 5.16
CA MET A 421 -9.18 4.21 6.08
C MET A 421 -9.33 4.89 7.43
N ASN A 422 -10.55 4.89 7.98
CA ASN A 422 -10.82 5.25 9.37
C ASN A 422 -10.96 3.95 10.18
N VAL A 423 -10.19 3.83 11.25
CA VAL A 423 -10.16 2.68 12.18
C VAL A 423 -10.07 3.18 13.62
N GLN A 424 -10.23 2.30 14.60
CA GLN A 424 -10.20 2.66 16.02
C GLN A 424 -8.83 3.22 16.43
N GLY A 425 -8.71 4.54 16.46
CA GLY A 425 -7.44 5.27 16.65
C GLY A 425 -7.24 6.44 15.68
N GLY A 426 -7.98 6.48 14.56
CA GLY A 426 -7.95 7.59 13.60
C GLY A 426 -7.83 7.15 12.14
N TRP A 427 -7.37 8.09 11.29
CA TRP A 427 -7.18 7.85 9.86
C TRP A 427 -5.81 7.25 9.54
N ARG A 428 -5.76 6.36 8.54
CA ARG A 428 -4.55 5.77 7.93
C ARG A 428 -4.70 5.81 6.41
N TYR A 429 -3.61 5.75 5.65
CA TYR A 429 -3.65 5.70 4.18
C TYR A 429 -2.94 4.44 3.67
N ARG A 430 -3.62 3.65 2.84
CA ARG A 430 -3.10 2.43 2.23
C ARG A 430 -2.47 2.75 0.87
N PHE A 431 -1.19 2.45 0.71
CA PHE A 431 -0.43 2.63 -0.53
C PHE A 431 0.59 1.50 -0.72
N GLN A 432 0.73 1.02 -1.95
CA GLN A 432 1.48 -0.18 -2.36
C GLN A 432 1.14 -1.45 -1.56
N GLY A 433 -0.09 -1.50 -1.01
CA GLY A 433 -0.51 -2.58 -0.13
C GLY A 433 0.12 -2.54 1.27
N ARG A 434 0.59 -1.39 1.75
CA ARG A 434 0.95 -1.15 3.17
C ARG A 434 0.28 0.13 3.68
N PHE A 435 0.28 0.37 4.98
CA PHE A 435 -0.06 1.71 5.50
C PHE A 435 1.18 2.62 5.47
N LEU A 436 1.02 3.87 5.05
CA LEU A 436 2.07 4.88 5.21
C LEU A 436 2.35 5.11 6.71
N ALA A 437 3.63 5.22 7.07
CA ALA A 437 4.08 5.34 8.45
C ALA A 437 5.36 6.19 8.55
N GLN A 438 5.45 6.97 9.63
CA GLN A 438 6.52 7.94 9.94
C GLN A 438 6.99 8.83 8.78
N GLY A 439 6.42 10.03 8.69
CA GLY A 439 6.99 11.11 7.88
C GLY A 439 5.96 11.96 7.15
N PHE A 440 6.48 12.86 6.31
CA PHE A 440 5.69 13.72 5.43
C PHE A 440 5.37 13.00 4.12
N GLU A 441 4.10 13.01 3.72
CA GLU A 441 3.63 12.32 2.53
C GLU A 441 2.64 13.20 1.76
N GLU A 442 2.85 13.36 0.45
CA GLU A 442 1.98 14.17 -0.41
C GLU A 442 0.94 13.27 -1.11
N ILE A 443 -0.32 13.46 -0.76
CA ILE A 443 -1.44 12.67 -1.29
C ILE A 443 -2.36 13.63 -2.04
N ASN A 444 -2.47 13.43 -3.36
CA ASN A 444 -3.28 14.27 -4.27
C ASN A 444 -2.97 15.78 -4.17
N GLY A 445 -1.69 16.15 -4.00
CA GLY A 445 -1.26 17.55 -3.87
C GLY A 445 -1.49 18.18 -2.49
N ILE A 446 -1.90 17.39 -1.49
CA ILE A 446 -2.04 17.83 -0.10
C ILE A 446 -0.98 17.10 0.74
N LEU A 447 -0.22 17.87 1.53
CA LEU A 447 0.82 17.33 2.39
C LEU A 447 0.24 16.91 3.75
N TYR A 448 0.49 15.67 4.13
CA TYR A 448 0.11 15.05 5.39
C TYR A 448 1.36 14.67 6.19
N TYR A 449 1.17 14.35 7.47
CA TYR A 449 2.20 13.71 8.30
C TYR A 449 1.64 12.44 8.94
N PHE A 450 2.39 11.35 8.90
CA PHE A 450 2.04 10.07 9.53
C PHE A 450 2.96 9.81 10.74
N HIS A 451 2.37 9.34 11.84
CA HIS A 451 3.07 8.84 13.00
C HIS A 451 3.72 7.46 12.74
N PRO A 452 4.65 6.98 13.58
CA PRO A 452 5.31 5.68 13.38
C PRO A 452 4.38 4.46 13.38
N ASN A 453 3.23 4.55 14.05
CA ASN A 453 2.17 3.54 14.01
C ASN A 453 1.26 3.65 12.75
N GLY A 454 1.58 4.54 11.81
CA GLY A 454 0.86 4.72 10.55
C GLY A 454 -0.51 5.39 10.67
N TYR A 455 -0.74 6.13 11.76
CA TYR A 455 -1.88 7.04 11.87
C TYR A 455 -1.51 8.44 11.38
N MET A 456 -2.43 9.05 10.63
CA MET A 456 -2.36 10.43 10.18
C MET A 456 -2.43 11.37 11.40
N ALA A 457 -1.51 12.32 11.45
CA ALA A 457 -1.44 13.30 12.53
C ALA A 457 -2.50 14.39 12.39
N THR A 458 -2.93 14.93 13.53
CA THR A 458 -3.74 16.15 13.65
C THR A 458 -3.17 17.02 14.76
N GLY A 459 -3.30 18.34 14.65
CA GLY A 459 -2.74 19.28 15.62
C GLY A 459 -1.23 19.51 15.48
N TRP A 460 -0.56 19.85 16.58
CA TRP A 460 0.85 20.24 16.60
C TRP A 460 1.80 19.04 16.42
N ILE A 461 2.72 19.17 15.47
CA ILE A 461 3.75 18.16 15.15
C ILE A 461 5.12 18.80 15.37
N LEU A 462 5.99 18.13 16.12
CA LEU A 462 7.41 18.47 16.25
C LEU A 462 8.24 17.42 15.51
N ASP A 463 8.80 17.79 14.36
CA ASP A 463 9.74 16.95 13.62
C ASP A 463 11.06 17.72 13.38
N SER A 464 12.20 17.05 13.55
CA SER A 464 13.53 17.62 13.24
C SER A 464 13.82 18.99 13.90
N GLY A 465 13.22 19.25 15.06
CA GLY A 465 13.34 20.51 15.81
C GLY A 465 12.46 21.66 15.27
N LYS A 466 11.59 21.40 14.31
CA LYS A 466 10.65 22.35 13.70
C LYS A 466 9.21 22.01 14.07
N TRP A 467 8.39 23.03 14.28
CA TRP A 467 6.96 22.87 14.53
C TRP A 467 6.15 23.01 13.25
N TYR A 468 5.21 22.09 13.05
CA TYR A 468 4.20 22.09 12.00
C TYR A 468 2.82 21.93 12.65
N TYR A 469 1.75 22.19 11.90
CA TYR A 469 0.38 21.98 12.39
C TYR A 469 -0.47 21.29 11.33
N ALA A 470 -0.97 20.09 11.64
CA ALA A 470 -1.99 19.42 10.85
C ALA A 470 -3.38 19.91 11.27
N ASN A 471 -4.23 20.19 10.28
CA ASN A 471 -5.63 20.53 10.49
C ASN A 471 -6.43 19.28 10.95
N GLU A 472 -7.72 19.45 11.25
CA GLU A 472 -8.60 18.33 11.65
C GLU A 472 -8.75 17.26 10.55
N ASP A 473 -8.61 17.66 9.28
CA ASP A 473 -8.57 16.77 8.11
C ASP A 473 -7.18 16.18 7.82
N GLY A 474 -6.18 16.48 8.67
CA GLY A 474 -4.78 16.05 8.54
C GLY A 474 -3.90 16.88 7.61
N SER A 475 -4.46 17.81 6.83
CA SER A 475 -3.68 18.64 5.92
C SER A 475 -2.75 19.58 6.69
N LEU A 476 -1.49 19.71 6.25
CA LEU A 476 -0.54 20.61 6.92
C LEU A 476 -0.82 22.08 6.60
N ALA A 477 -1.06 22.86 7.64
CA ALA A 477 -1.31 24.29 7.57
C ALA A 477 -0.10 25.06 6.99
N THR A 478 -0.39 25.97 6.06
CA THR A 478 0.55 26.93 5.45
C THR A 478 -0.18 28.26 5.26
N PHE A 479 0.54 29.38 5.36
CA PHE A 479 0.00 30.75 5.38
C PHE A 479 -1.16 30.97 6.37
N LYS A 480 -1.13 30.29 7.52
CA LYS A 480 -2.31 30.12 8.39
C LYS A 480 -2.02 30.46 9.85
N TRP A 481 -2.93 31.24 10.43
CA TRP A 481 -3.03 31.45 11.88
C TRP A 481 -3.72 30.28 12.57
N VAL A 482 -3.12 29.79 13.65
CA VAL A 482 -3.63 28.73 14.53
C VAL A 482 -3.82 29.30 15.93
N ASN A 483 -5.03 29.14 16.49
CA ASN A 483 -5.27 29.40 17.90
C ASN A 483 -5.03 28.11 18.71
N SER A 484 -4.17 28.19 19.71
CA SER A 484 -3.90 27.07 20.63
C SER A 484 -3.82 27.62 22.05
N GLY A 485 -4.76 27.23 22.92
CA GLY A 485 -4.83 27.70 24.30
C GLY A 485 -4.99 29.22 24.45
N GLY A 486 -5.68 29.88 23.52
CA GLY A 486 -5.87 31.34 23.53
C GLY A 486 -4.68 32.15 23.00
N LYS A 487 -3.58 31.48 22.61
CA LYS A 487 -2.43 32.08 21.92
C LYS A 487 -2.53 31.84 20.43
N TRP A 488 -2.00 32.77 19.65
CA TRP A 488 -1.99 32.71 18.18
C TRP A 488 -0.58 32.44 17.67
N TYR A 489 -0.49 31.51 16.73
CA TYR A 489 0.74 31.05 16.08
C TYR A 489 0.55 31.07 14.57
N TYR A 490 1.62 31.23 13.79
CA TYR A 490 1.54 31.32 12.33
C TYR A 490 2.45 30.30 11.65
N LEU A 491 1.87 29.52 10.73
CA LEU A 491 2.60 28.59 9.86
C LEU A 491 2.90 29.32 8.54
N GLY A 492 4.18 29.42 8.19
CA GLY A 492 4.67 30.08 6.98
C GLY A 492 4.43 29.28 5.70
N ALA A 493 4.95 29.80 4.59
CA ALA A 493 4.86 29.19 3.27
C ALA A 493 5.36 27.73 3.20
N ASP A 494 6.37 27.41 4.01
CA ASP A 494 7.05 26.12 4.13
C ASP A 494 6.40 25.17 5.16
N HIS A 495 5.15 25.46 5.56
CA HIS A 495 4.37 24.76 6.60
C HIS A 495 4.97 24.83 8.01
N ILE A 496 6.06 25.58 8.22
CA ILE A 496 6.78 25.66 9.50
C ILE A 496 6.28 26.84 10.31
N MET A 497 6.13 26.64 11.62
CA MET A 497 5.77 27.68 12.57
C MET A 497 6.88 28.74 12.65
N LEU A 498 6.53 29.98 12.31
CA LEU A 498 7.47 31.10 12.40
C LEU A 498 7.80 31.41 13.87
N THR A 499 9.06 31.80 14.12
CA THR A 499 9.55 32.24 15.44
C THR A 499 10.50 33.44 15.29
N ASN A 500 10.43 34.40 16.21
CA ASN A 500 11.15 35.68 16.18
C ASN A 500 11.06 36.44 14.84
N ALA A 501 9.95 36.28 14.12
CA ALA A 501 9.80 36.68 12.73
C ALA A 501 8.53 37.50 12.51
N VAL A 502 8.46 38.16 11.36
CA VAL A 502 7.23 38.79 10.86
C VAL A 502 6.54 37.85 9.87
N THR A 503 5.24 37.66 10.04
CA THR A 503 4.36 36.83 9.20
C THR A 503 4.08 37.50 7.85
N ASP A 504 3.61 36.75 6.85
CA ASP A 504 3.38 37.27 5.49
C ASP A 504 2.31 38.39 5.44
N ASP A 505 1.35 38.39 6.37
CA ASP A 505 0.35 39.46 6.53
C ASP A 505 0.86 40.68 7.32
N GLY A 506 1.97 40.52 8.06
CA GLY A 506 2.79 41.59 8.64
C GLY A 506 2.87 41.62 10.17
N TYR A 507 2.32 40.66 10.90
CA TYR A 507 2.38 40.63 12.36
C TYR A 507 3.66 39.98 12.88
N TYR A 508 4.07 40.30 14.11
CA TYR A 508 5.29 39.71 14.70
C TYR A 508 4.98 38.58 15.69
N VAL A 509 5.68 37.46 15.53
CA VAL A 509 5.67 36.31 16.44
C VAL A 509 6.99 36.19 17.21
N ASP A 510 6.91 35.86 18.49
CA ASP A 510 8.06 35.77 19.39
C ASP A 510 8.88 34.48 19.21
N GLY A 511 9.90 34.27 20.04
CA GLY A 511 10.74 33.07 19.99
C GLY A 511 10.03 31.76 20.34
N ASN A 512 8.79 31.81 20.82
CA ASN A 512 7.92 30.66 21.03
C ASN A 512 6.84 30.55 19.93
N GLY A 513 6.90 31.41 18.91
CA GLY A 513 5.92 31.52 17.82
C GLY A 513 4.63 32.26 18.19
N VAL A 514 4.57 32.91 19.35
CA VAL A 514 3.34 33.55 19.84
C VAL A 514 3.23 34.98 19.29
N TRP A 515 2.09 35.30 18.69
CA TRP A 515 1.78 36.66 18.21
C TRP A 515 1.85 37.69 19.34
N ILE A 516 2.65 38.74 19.13
CA ILE A 516 2.69 39.90 20.01
C ILE A 516 1.80 41.02 19.45
N GLN A 517 0.73 41.33 20.18
CA GLN A 517 -0.30 42.30 19.78
C GLN A 517 0.01 43.77 20.12
N THR A 518 1.06 44.04 20.92
CA THR A 518 1.36 45.39 21.45
C THR A 518 2.86 45.67 21.51
N GLY A 519 3.23 46.92 21.74
CA GLY A 519 4.62 47.37 21.83
C GLY A 519 4.69 48.89 21.98
N LYS A 520 5.90 49.46 21.87
CA LYS A 520 6.15 50.89 22.03
C LYS A 520 7.10 51.42 20.96
N TRP A 521 6.74 52.52 20.32
CA TRP A 521 7.65 53.33 19.52
C TRP A 521 8.67 54.02 20.43
N ILE A 522 9.94 53.95 20.06
CA ILE A 522 11.07 54.57 20.74
C ILE A 522 11.82 55.40 19.71
N LYS A 523 12.23 56.62 20.09
CA LYS A 523 13.08 57.48 19.27
C LYS A 523 14.42 57.68 19.98
N ASP A 524 15.51 57.49 19.24
CA ASP A 524 16.86 57.79 19.70
C ASP A 524 17.59 58.71 18.70
N GLY A 525 18.93 58.77 18.77
CA GLY A 525 19.76 59.61 17.91
C GLY A 525 19.93 59.09 16.48
N ILE A 526 19.50 57.86 16.18
CA ILE A 526 19.56 57.27 14.83
C ILE A 526 18.18 57.38 14.17
N GLY A 527 17.10 57.06 14.90
CA GLY A 527 15.76 57.13 14.33
C GLY A 527 14.66 56.65 15.26
N TRP A 528 13.52 56.31 14.65
CA TRP A 528 12.42 55.60 15.32
C TRP A 528 12.65 54.09 15.19
N TRP A 529 12.37 53.34 16.25
CA TRP A 529 12.29 51.88 16.24
C TRP A 529 11.11 51.42 17.11
N TYR A 530 10.71 50.16 16.99
CA TYR A 530 9.57 49.61 17.71
C TYR A 530 10.00 48.48 18.64
N ARG A 531 9.62 48.56 19.92
CA ARG A 531 9.98 47.56 20.93
C ARG A 531 8.76 46.78 21.40
N TYR A 532 8.80 45.46 21.25
CA TYR A 532 7.82 44.53 21.78
C TYR A 532 8.01 44.30 23.30
N PRO A 533 6.98 43.89 24.06
CA PRO A 533 7.06 43.69 25.52
C PRO A 533 8.10 42.67 25.98
N ASN A 534 8.37 41.64 25.18
CA ASN A 534 9.44 40.66 25.40
C ASN A 534 10.86 41.24 25.20
N GLY A 535 10.97 42.47 24.71
CA GLY A 535 12.22 43.17 24.45
C GLY A 535 12.75 43.08 23.01
N SER A 536 12.14 42.27 22.13
CA SER A 536 12.52 42.20 20.72
C SER A 536 12.00 43.40 19.92
N TRP A 537 12.39 43.49 18.65
CA TRP A 537 12.02 44.56 17.71
C TRP A 537 11.92 43.98 16.28
N PRO A 538 11.12 44.58 15.39
CA PRO A 538 11.16 44.24 13.98
C PRO A 538 12.46 44.76 13.36
N GLN A 539 13.18 43.90 12.63
CA GLN A 539 14.39 44.25 11.87
C GLN A 539 14.35 43.56 10.51
N ASP A 540 14.88 44.24 9.49
CA ASP A 540 14.81 43.86 8.08
C ASP A 540 13.44 43.29 7.66
N CYS A 541 12.33 43.95 8.03
CA CYS A 541 10.98 43.48 7.71
C CYS A 541 9.99 44.64 7.53
N ILE A 542 8.85 44.36 6.89
CA ILE A 542 7.69 45.26 6.87
C ILE A 542 6.72 44.74 7.93
N ALA A 543 6.52 45.49 9.01
CA ALA A 543 5.62 45.10 10.10
C ALA A 543 4.34 45.94 10.11
N LEU A 544 3.21 45.29 10.41
CA LEU A 544 1.89 45.86 10.59
C LEU A 544 1.70 46.22 12.08
N ILE A 545 1.70 47.52 12.38
CA ILE A 545 1.67 48.06 13.74
C ILE A 545 0.50 49.04 13.84
N GLY A 546 -0.47 48.77 14.71
CA GLY A 546 -1.63 49.66 14.91
C GLY A 546 -2.53 49.83 13.68
N GLY A 547 -2.49 48.90 12.72
CA GLY A 547 -3.25 48.94 11.47
C GLY A 547 -2.45 49.46 10.26
N GLU A 548 -1.30 50.09 10.48
CA GLU A 548 -0.44 50.65 9.43
C GLU A 548 0.84 49.82 9.22
N ARG A 549 1.34 49.77 7.99
CA ARG A 549 2.57 49.03 7.64
C ARG A 549 3.79 49.96 7.70
N TYR A 550 4.87 49.49 8.32
CA TYR A 550 6.13 50.21 8.48
C TYR A 550 7.30 49.33 8.03
N SER A 551 8.24 49.87 7.26
CA SER A 551 9.48 49.15 6.91
C SER A 551 10.59 49.46 7.91
N PHE A 552 11.27 48.42 8.38
CA PHE A 552 12.44 48.50 9.24
C PHE A 552 13.69 48.02 8.51
N ASP A 553 14.79 48.73 8.71
CA ASP A 553 16.11 48.36 8.20
C ASP A 553 16.73 47.18 8.97
N ALA A 554 17.90 46.70 8.53
CA ALA A 554 18.63 45.58 9.14
C ALA A 554 19.12 45.82 10.59
N ARG A 555 18.91 47.02 11.15
CA ARG A 555 19.20 47.37 12.55
C ARG A 555 17.94 47.61 13.37
N GLY A 556 16.76 47.53 12.75
CA GLY A 556 15.46 47.77 13.40
C GLY A 556 14.99 49.22 13.39
N TYR A 557 15.58 50.09 12.58
CA TYR A 557 15.15 51.48 12.44
C TYR A 557 14.12 51.64 11.31
N MET A 558 13.05 52.39 11.61
CA MET A 558 11.95 52.70 10.72
C MET A 558 12.41 53.59 9.56
N GLN A 559 12.09 53.18 8.35
CA GLN A 559 12.46 53.87 7.11
C GLN A 559 11.35 54.84 6.65
N THR A 560 11.73 55.88 5.89
CA THR A 560 10.81 56.85 5.28
C THR A 560 11.20 57.11 3.82
N GLY A 561 10.25 57.55 2.98
CA GLY A 561 10.47 57.77 1.55
C GLY A 561 10.46 56.49 0.71
N TRP A 562 11.15 56.51 -0.43
CA TRP A 562 11.28 55.35 -1.32
C TRP A 562 12.21 54.28 -0.74
N ILE A 563 11.71 53.04 -0.67
CA ILE A 563 12.39 51.90 -0.05
C ILE A 563 12.38 50.73 -1.05
N LYS A 564 13.56 50.24 -1.46
CA LYS A 564 13.68 49.01 -2.28
C LYS A 564 13.85 47.79 -1.36
N ARG A 565 13.05 46.74 -1.59
CA ARG A 565 13.13 45.46 -0.86
C ARG A 565 12.94 44.29 -1.83
N GLY A 566 13.96 43.44 -1.96
CA GLY A 566 14.04 42.52 -3.11
C GLY A 566 13.92 43.33 -4.41
N GLU A 567 13.15 42.83 -5.37
CA GLU A 567 12.86 43.56 -6.62
C GLU A 567 11.74 44.59 -6.53
N SER A 568 11.08 44.75 -5.38
CA SER A 568 9.94 45.66 -5.22
C SER A 568 10.32 46.99 -4.58
N TRP A 569 9.74 48.07 -5.06
CA TRP A 569 9.76 49.38 -4.40
C TRP A 569 8.51 49.63 -3.58
N TYR A 570 8.66 50.36 -2.48
CA TYR A 570 7.60 50.79 -1.58
C TYR A 570 7.80 52.29 -1.26
N TYR A 571 6.76 52.99 -0.82
CA TYR A 571 6.87 54.38 -0.38
C TYR A 571 6.30 54.59 1.02
N ALA A 572 7.15 54.98 1.97
CA ALA A 572 6.78 55.39 3.31
C ALA A 572 6.60 56.92 3.39
N GLU A 573 5.54 57.36 4.08
CA GLU A 573 5.34 58.77 4.40
C GLU A 573 6.31 59.26 5.49
N SER A 574 6.25 60.55 5.85
CA SER A 574 7.04 61.11 6.95
C SER A 574 6.69 60.52 8.32
N SER A 575 5.49 59.93 8.45
CA SER A 575 5.05 59.13 9.60
C SER A 575 5.67 57.72 9.65
N GLY A 576 6.29 57.27 8.55
CA GLY A 576 6.76 55.89 8.36
C GLY A 576 5.73 54.92 7.77
N ALA A 577 4.45 55.31 7.71
CA ALA A 577 3.40 54.46 7.16
C ALA A 577 3.57 54.26 5.64
N LEU A 578 3.46 53.02 5.16
CA LEU A 578 3.56 52.67 3.75
C LEU A 578 2.26 52.96 2.99
N ARG A 579 2.37 53.67 1.87
CA ARG A 579 1.25 53.89 0.95
C ARG A 579 0.86 52.59 0.23
N LYS A 580 -0.44 52.39 0.07
CA LYS A 580 -1.07 51.27 -0.65
C LYS A 580 -2.37 51.71 -1.34
N SER A 581 -2.79 50.97 -2.35
CA SER A 581 -4.02 51.17 -3.15
C SER A 581 -4.24 52.61 -3.66
N GLN A 582 -3.18 53.30 -4.08
CA GLN A 582 -3.28 54.73 -4.44
C GLN A 582 -2.18 55.21 -5.38
N TRP A 583 -2.49 56.28 -6.11
CA TRP A 583 -1.52 57.08 -6.85
C TRP A 583 -0.68 57.96 -5.92
N LEU A 584 0.61 58.07 -6.24
CA LEU A 584 1.60 58.93 -5.60
C LEU A 584 2.21 59.84 -6.66
N PHE A 585 2.06 61.16 -6.47
CA PHE A 585 2.80 62.15 -7.25
C PHE A 585 4.14 62.43 -6.57
N TYR A 586 5.24 62.12 -7.24
CA TYR A 586 6.59 62.32 -6.72
C TYR A 586 7.49 62.96 -7.78
N ARG A 587 8.05 64.14 -7.46
CA ARG A 587 8.98 64.90 -8.31
C ARG A 587 8.52 65.11 -9.77
N GLY A 588 7.22 65.35 -9.98
CA GLY A 588 6.65 65.62 -11.30
C GLY A 588 6.12 64.38 -12.04
N VAL A 589 6.24 63.19 -11.46
CA VAL A 589 5.83 61.92 -12.07
C VAL A 589 4.81 61.21 -11.17
N TRP A 590 3.84 60.53 -11.79
CA TRP A 590 2.86 59.70 -11.11
C TRP A 590 3.31 58.23 -11.07
N TYR A 591 3.18 57.62 -9.89
CA TYR A 591 3.45 56.20 -9.60
C TYR A 591 2.23 55.60 -8.91
N TYR A 592 1.97 54.30 -9.10
CA TYR A 592 0.88 53.62 -8.40
C TYR A 592 1.43 52.63 -7.36
N LEU A 593 0.93 52.69 -6.13
CA LEU A 593 1.22 51.72 -5.07
C LEU A 593 0.04 50.76 -4.95
N LYS A 594 0.29 49.47 -5.14
CA LYS A 594 -0.70 48.38 -5.13
C LYS A 594 -1.22 48.09 -3.72
N ALA A 595 -2.18 47.17 -3.61
CA ALA A 595 -2.86 46.88 -2.34
C ALA A 595 -1.94 46.28 -1.26
N ASP A 596 -0.89 45.59 -1.67
CA ASP A 596 0.18 45.09 -0.80
C ASP A 596 1.23 46.15 -0.43
N GLY A 597 1.18 47.32 -1.08
CA GLY A 597 2.13 48.44 -0.94
C GLY A 597 3.26 48.45 -1.97
N ARG A 598 3.36 47.46 -2.86
CA ARG A 598 4.38 47.42 -3.91
C ARG A 598 4.08 48.44 -4.99
N MET A 599 5.09 49.13 -5.48
CA MET A 599 4.99 49.95 -6.69
C MET A 599 4.64 49.08 -7.90
N ALA A 600 3.69 49.53 -8.72
CA ALA A 600 3.40 48.91 -9.99
C ALA A 600 4.52 49.17 -11.02
N VAL A 601 4.87 48.18 -11.83
CA VAL A 601 5.89 48.29 -12.91
C VAL A 601 5.48 47.46 -14.11
N SER A 602 5.63 48.01 -15.33
CA SER A 602 5.32 47.34 -16.61
C SER A 602 3.92 46.70 -16.69
N GLU A 603 2.94 47.24 -15.94
CA GLU A 603 1.62 46.65 -15.76
C GLU A 603 0.49 47.69 -15.95
N MET A 604 -0.75 47.20 -16.01
CA MET A 604 -1.95 48.03 -15.98
C MET A 604 -2.43 48.17 -14.54
N THR A 605 -2.70 49.39 -14.09
CA THR A 605 -3.28 49.66 -12.77
C THR A 605 -4.76 49.26 -12.72
N PRO A 606 -5.34 49.01 -11.53
CA PRO A 606 -6.74 48.58 -11.40
C PRO A 606 -7.78 49.56 -11.98
N ASP A 607 -7.42 50.83 -12.11
CA ASP A 607 -8.22 51.91 -12.71
C ASP A 607 -7.95 52.13 -14.22
N GLY A 608 -7.16 51.25 -14.87
CA GLY A 608 -7.05 51.17 -16.32
C GLY A 608 -5.96 52.02 -16.96
N TYR A 609 -4.98 52.49 -16.19
CA TYR A 609 -3.81 53.23 -16.69
C TYR A 609 -2.56 52.35 -16.73
N LYS A 610 -1.62 52.62 -17.64
CA LYS A 610 -0.39 51.82 -17.76
C LYS A 610 0.79 52.53 -17.10
N VAL A 611 1.67 51.76 -16.49
CA VAL A 611 2.98 52.23 -16.00
C VAL A 611 4.12 51.56 -16.75
N ASP A 612 5.26 52.25 -16.87
CA ASP A 612 6.47 51.72 -17.52
C ASP A 612 7.35 50.88 -16.56
N GLU A 613 8.54 50.49 -17.04
CA GLU A 613 9.48 49.64 -16.29
C GLU A 613 10.06 50.31 -15.03
N GLU A 614 10.06 51.65 -14.98
CA GLU A 614 10.37 52.41 -13.76
C GLU A 614 9.12 52.77 -12.93
N GLY A 615 7.95 52.26 -13.31
CA GLY A 615 6.67 52.47 -12.61
C GLY A 615 6.03 53.84 -12.84
N ARG A 616 6.49 54.58 -13.85
CA ARG A 616 5.99 55.91 -14.20
C ARG A 616 4.72 55.79 -15.06
N TYR A 617 3.72 56.61 -14.79
CA TYR A 617 2.50 56.71 -15.58
C TYR A 617 2.76 56.97 -17.07
N MET A 618 2.07 56.23 -17.95
CA MET A 618 2.05 56.41 -19.40
C MET A 618 0.64 56.71 -19.92
N GLU A 619 0.53 57.74 -20.76
CA GLU A 619 -0.70 58.09 -21.47
C GLU A 619 -0.87 57.23 -22.74
N ILE A 620 -1.98 56.49 -22.86
CA ILE A 620 -2.28 55.64 -24.01
C ILE A 620 -3.16 56.39 -25.02
N GLN A 621 -2.74 56.45 -26.28
CA GLN A 621 -3.54 56.99 -27.39
C GLN A 621 -4.11 55.84 -28.23
N GLY A 622 -5.44 55.71 -28.24
CA GLY A 622 -6.14 54.57 -28.85
C GLY A 622 -5.89 54.27 -30.33
N ASP A 623 -6.48 53.15 -30.74
CA ASP A 623 -6.53 52.60 -32.10
C ASP A 623 -6.93 53.67 -33.15
N LYS A 624 -6.25 53.70 -34.29
CA LYS A 624 -6.65 54.52 -35.44
C LYS A 624 -6.02 54.09 -36.77
N TRP A 625 -6.75 54.33 -37.86
CA TRP A 625 -6.16 54.45 -39.19
C TRP A 625 -5.27 55.70 -39.28
N VAL A 626 -4.10 55.53 -39.88
CA VAL A 626 -3.13 56.60 -40.13
C VAL A 626 -2.82 56.61 -41.62
N LYS A 627 -2.70 57.80 -42.22
CA LYS A 627 -2.22 57.98 -43.59
C LYS A 627 -0.99 58.86 -43.60
N ASP A 628 0.04 58.43 -44.30
CA ASP A 628 1.24 59.22 -44.56
C ASP A 628 1.54 59.27 -46.08
N THR A 629 2.79 59.57 -46.42
CA THR A 629 3.26 59.69 -47.81
C THR A 629 3.40 58.36 -48.54
N VAL A 630 3.48 57.23 -47.82
CA VAL A 630 3.61 55.88 -48.38
C VAL A 630 2.23 55.24 -48.54
N GLY A 631 1.36 55.36 -47.54
CA GLY A 631 0.02 54.78 -47.63
C GLY A 631 -0.84 54.92 -46.39
N TRP A 632 -1.87 54.07 -46.32
CA TRP A 632 -2.65 53.85 -45.12
C TRP A 632 -2.05 52.70 -44.31
N TRP A 633 -1.93 52.89 -43.00
CA TRP A 633 -1.60 51.84 -42.03
C TRP A 633 -2.53 51.96 -40.81
N TYR A 634 -2.48 50.99 -39.91
CA TYR A 634 -3.35 50.95 -38.74
C TYR A 634 -2.51 50.86 -37.48
N ARG A 635 -2.67 51.81 -36.56
CA ARG A 635 -1.98 51.84 -35.27
C ARG A 635 -2.92 51.31 -34.20
N TYR A 636 -2.50 50.28 -33.46
CA TYR A 636 -3.17 49.82 -32.25
C TYR A 636 -2.89 50.77 -31.07
N ALA A 637 -3.72 50.70 -30.02
CA ALA A 637 -3.60 51.53 -28.82
C ALA A 637 -2.24 51.39 -28.10
N ASP A 638 -1.61 50.22 -28.18
CA ASP A 638 -0.28 49.96 -27.62
C ASP A 638 0.88 50.56 -28.45
N GLY A 639 0.56 51.19 -29.60
CA GLY A 639 1.51 51.79 -30.53
C GLY A 639 2.00 50.86 -31.64
N SER A 640 1.68 49.56 -31.60
CA SER A 640 2.04 48.60 -32.64
C SER A 640 1.16 48.71 -33.88
N TRP A 641 1.51 47.98 -34.95
CA TRP A 641 0.76 47.94 -36.22
C TRP A 641 0.83 46.56 -36.88
N PRO A 642 -0.13 46.20 -37.75
CA PRO A 642 -0.08 44.93 -38.45
C PRO A 642 0.85 44.96 -39.66
N SER A 643 1.68 43.93 -39.83
CA SER A 643 2.48 43.70 -41.04
C SER A 643 2.37 42.26 -41.55
N ASN A 644 2.56 42.10 -42.86
CA ASN A 644 2.55 40.87 -43.65
C ASN A 644 1.39 39.89 -43.35
N LYS A 645 0.19 40.42 -43.08
CA LYS A 645 -0.96 39.62 -42.63
C LYS A 645 -2.30 40.21 -43.02
N PHE A 646 -3.31 39.34 -43.03
CA PHE A 646 -4.72 39.74 -43.04
C PHE A 646 -5.18 40.13 -41.63
N VAL A 647 -5.98 41.20 -41.53
CA VAL A 647 -6.60 41.66 -40.27
C VAL A 647 -8.03 42.11 -40.53
N THR A 648 -8.95 41.75 -39.64
CA THR A 648 -10.32 42.28 -39.63
C THR A 648 -10.38 43.55 -38.80
N ILE A 649 -10.75 44.66 -39.41
CA ILE A 649 -10.93 45.98 -38.76
C ILE A 649 -12.34 46.46 -39.11
N GLU A 650 -13.15 46.81 -38.11
CA GLU A 650 -14.54 47.27 -38.30
C GLU A 650 -15.39 46.35 -39.20
N GLY A 651 -15.22 45.03 -39.06
CA GLY A 651 -15.94 44.01 -39.83
C GLY A 651 -15.48 43.81 -41.28
N LYS A 652 -14.45 44.54 -41.74
CA LYS A 652 -13.82 44.37 -43.06
C LYS A 652 -12.44 43.73 -42.93
N VAL A 653 -12.10 42.81 -43.83
CA VAL A 653 -10.78 42.19 -43.90
C VAL A 653 -9.86 43.03 -44.77
N TYR A 654 -8.64 43.31 -44.31
CA TYR A 654 -7.59 44.04 -45.03
C TYR A 654 -6.30 43.23 -45.04
N TYR A 655 -5.46 43.40 -46.06
CA TYR A 655 -4.09 42.86 -46.08
C TYR A 655 -3.07 43.99 -45.92
N PHE A 656 -2.06 43.78 -45.07
CA PHE A 656 -0.96 44.72 -44.84
C PHE A 656 0.35 44.14 -45.38
N SER A 657 1.18 44.97 -46.03
CA SER A 657 2.51 44.58 -46.54
C SER A 657 3.50 44.30 -45.40
N GLU A 658 4.69 43.84 -45.75
CA GLU A 658 5.79 43.59 -44.81
C GLU A 658 6.18 44.85 -44.01
N GLU A 659 6.07 46.02 -44.64
CA GLU A 659 6.30 47.34 -44.02
C GLU A 659 5.07 47.88 -43.26
N GLY A 660 3.95 47.16 -43.29
CA GLY A 660 2.74 47.49 -42.52
C GLY A 660 1.71 48.38 -43.22
N TYR A 661 1.77 48.53 -44.55
CA TYR A 661 0.80 49.35 -45.30
C TYR A 661 -0.33 48.53 -45.92
N ARG A 662 -1.57 49.01 -45.76
CA ARG A 662 -2.81 48.41 -46.26
C ARG A 662 -2.85 48.42 -47.79
N GLN A 663 -2.89 47.24 -48.39
CA GLN A 663 -2.89 47.03 -49.83
C GLN A 663 -4.27 47.27 -50.47
N SER A 664 -4.29 47.44 -51.79
CA SER A 664 -5.52 47.58 -52.61
C SER A 664 -5.29 47.09 -54.03
N GLY A 665 -6.33 46.60 -54.71
CA GLY A 665 -6.23 45.96 -56.03
C GLY A 665 -5.87 44.47 -55.94
N TRP A 666 -5.20 43.94 -56.98
CA TRP A 666 -4.76 42.54 -56.99
C TRP A 666 -3.54 42.33 -56.09
N ILE A 667 -3.67 41.45 -55.10
CA ILE A 667 -2.66 41.14 -54.09
C ILE A 667 -2.30 39.66 -54.23
N LYS A 668 -1.01 39.33 -54.27
CA LYS A 668 -0.54 37.94 -54.27
C LYS A 668 0.01 37.58 -52.89
N VAL A 669 -0.52 36.51 -52.29
CA VAL A 669 -0.04 35.97 -51.00
C VAL A 669 0.26 34.49 -51.21
N GLY A 670 1.54 34.11 -51.13
CA GLY A 670 2.00 32.78 -51.54
C GLY A 670 1.72 32.52 -53.03
N GLU A 671 0.99 31.43 -53.32
CA GLU A 671 0.56 31.06 -54.67
C GLU A 671 -0.84 31.57 -55.07
N ASP A 672 -1.55 32.22 -54.13
CA ASP A 672 -2.93 32.63 -54.31
C ASP A 672 -3.03 34.14 -54.54
N TRP A 673 -4.03 34.54 -55.33
CA TRP A 673 -4.35 35.93 -55.61
C TRP A 673 -5.64 36.32 -54.90
N TYR A 674 -5.68 37.51 -54.35
CA TYR A 674 -6.84 38.13 -53.71
C TYR A 674 -7.10 39.48 -54.40
N TYR A 675 -8.31 40.00 -54.29
CA TYR A 675 -8.64 41.34 -54.76
C TYR A 675 -9.15 42.19 -53.60
N ALA A 676 -8.58 43.38 -53.45
CA ALA A 676 -9.03 44.41 -52.53
C ALA A 676 -9.66 45.58 -53.29
N GLU A 677 -10.78 46.11 -52.80
CA GLU A 677 -11.38 47.34 -53.31
C GLU A 677 -10.46 48.57 -53.06
N THR A 678 -10.84 49.76 -53.51
CA THR A 678 -10.05 50.99 -53.31
C THR A 678 -9.89 51.37 -51.83
N ASP A 679 -10.90 51.06 -51.00
CA ASP A 679 -10.81 51.19 -49.53
C ASP A 679 -9.91 50.12 -48.89
N GLY A 680 -9.45 49.13 -49.67
CA GLY A 680 -8.52 48.08 -49.27
C GLY A 680 -9.19 46.85 -48.67
N SER A 681 -10.52 46.84 -48.58
CA SER A 681 -11.26 45.68 -48.10
C SER A 681 -11.21 44.53 -49.10
N ILE A 682 -10.91 43.33 -48.62
CA ILE A 682 -10.81 42.11 -49.42
C ILE A 682 -12.20 41.68 -49.89
N VAL A 683 -12.26 41.28 -51.15
CA VAL A 683 -13.47 40.86 -51.84
C VAL A 683 -13.65 39.34 -51.75
N PHE A 684 -14.86 38.92 -51.38
CA PHE A 684 -15.29 37.52 -51.29
C PHE A 684 -16.50 37.28 -52.21
N SER A 685 -16.61 36.07 -52.77
CA SER A 685 -17.79 35.60 -53.55
C SER A 685 -18.27 36.56 -54.66
N LYS A 686 -17.36 37.14 -55.45
CA LYS A 686 -17.68 38.21 -56.42
C LYS A 686 -16.87 38.08 -57.70
N TRP A 687 -17.49 38.43 -58.83
CA TRP A 687 -16.81 38.60 -60.11
C TRP A 687 -16.16 39.99 -60.21
N ILE A 688 -14.87 40.04 -60.53
CA ILE A 688 -14.07 41.26 -60.72
C ILE A 688 -13.65 41.38 -62.18
N PRO A 689 -14.02 42.47 -62.89
CA PRO A 689 -13.55 42.75 -64.23
C PRO A 689 -12.17 43.43 -64.17
N TYR A 690 -11.18 42.88 -64.85
CA TYR A 690 -9.83 43.43 -64.90
C TYR A 690 -9.21 43.27 -66.28
N LYS A 691 -8.83 44.40 -66.90
CA LYS A 691 -8.19 44.47 -68.23
C LYS A 691 -8.93 43.67 -69.33
N GLY A 692 -10.26 43.69 -69.31
CA GLY A 692 -11.11 43.00 -70.29
C GLY A 692 -11.46 41.54 -69.95
N THR A 693 -10.89 40.98 -68.87
CA THR A 693 -11.13 39.61 -68.41
C THR A 693 -11.88 39.62 -67.08
N TRP A 694 -12.79 38.67 -66.87
CA TRP A 694 -13.50 38.49 -65.60
C TRP A 694 -12.85 37.40 -64.75
N TYR A 695 -12.66 37.68 -63.46
CA TYR A 695 -12.09 36.76 -62.47
C TYR A 695 -13.07 36.58 -61.31
N TYR A 696 -13.28 35.35 -60.83
CA TYR A 696 -14.13 35.10 -59.68
C TYR A 696 -13.30 34.94 -58.41
N LEU A 697 -13.68 35.65 -57.35
CA LEU A 697 -13.13 35.52 -56.01
C LEU A 697 -14.04 34.57 -55.22
N LEU A 698 -13.48 33.51 -54.67
CA LEU A 698 -14.16 32.45 -53.94
C LEU A 698 -14.65 32.94 -52.56
N PRO A 699 -15.44 32.13 -51.81
CA PRO A 699 -15.88 32.49 -50.46
C PRO A 699 -14.75 32.68 -49.44
N ASP A 700 -13.55 32.12 -49.68
CA ASP A 700 -12.34 32.35 -48.88
C ASP A 700 -11.50 33.54 -49.38
N GLY A 701 -11.99 34.27 -50.38
CA GLY A 701 -11.35 35.45 -50.96
C GLY A 701 -10.31 35.15 -52.03
N LYS A 702 -10.03 33.86 -52.32
CA LYS A 702 -9.03 33.48 -53.34
C LYS A 702 -9.58 33.59 -54.75
N MET A 703 -8.76 34.04 -55.68
CA MET A 703 -9.06 34.01 -57.10
C MET A 703 -9.15 32.57 -57.61
N MET A 704 -10.29 32.22 -58.17
CA MET A 704 -10.53 30.91 -58.79
C MET A 704 -9.52 30.68 -59.94
N LYS A 705 -8.61 29.71 -59.75
CA LYS A 705 -7.66 29.28 -60.79
C LYS A 705 -8.43 28.59 -61.92
N PRO A 706 -8.14 28.85 -63.21
CA PRO A 706 -8.89 28.29 -64.33
C PRO A 706 -8.78 26.76 -64.38
N TYR A 707 -9.91 26.09 -64.60
CA TYR A 707 -10.00 24.62 -64.63
C TYR A 707 -9.28 24.06 -65.86
N ARG A 708 -7.99 23.71 -65.72
CA ARG A 708 -7.31 22.85 -66.69
C ARG A 708 -7.80 21.40 -66.49
N LYS A 709 -8.68 20.96 -67.39
CA LYS A 709 -8.87 19.53 -67.66
C LYS A 709 -7.49 18.97 -68.06
N LYS A 710 -7.06 17.86 -67.45
CA LYS A 710 -5.73 17.25 -67.66
C LYS A 710 -5.47 16.98 -69.15
#